data_AF-A0A226EW29-F1
#
_entry.id   AF-A0A226EW29-F1
#
_cell.length_a   1.000
_cell.length_b   1.000
_cell.length_c   1.000
_cell.angle_alpha   90.00
_cell.angle_beta   90.00
_cell.angle_gamma   90.00
#
_symmetry.space_group_name_H-M   'P 1'
#
loop_
_entity.id
_entity.type
_entity.pdbx_description
1 polymer ?
#
loop_
_entity_poly.entity_id
_entity_poly.type
_entity_poly.pdbx_seq_one_letter_code
_entity_poly.pdbx_strand_id
1 'polypeptide(L)'
;MQRKEGTTVFRCKWSPCDATFPLRIGLRRHQRKCLHRPPLFHPPSATYTPTAARERQTRLLSTTPTPTATEDDDDVGVIFETPPPTPPIPTVTQDWRQQPRTPTAIRKTTKPLKFLCKFCGKGFGYRHHCEGHENENCPANPDRELPSNTCPTCRLVIRGNKAMLKFHILLNHTIIDINTLSQSQMKLLHPFHTNQLNQLRTVDPVLPHHANFRELCMKWVKRLDVYCTAEVARVTGPCSVYLVATIGGRFTSAADAFDYVMKGGENVSFYIGCNGNGICVGPHHFTDPNTSCLGQAGQRGQTVVLLKLWEFKGTVHKDNLQSAHELESKLIAYALSGQKYIAKDGSRMRWLNMRREASTFLTLPIADQEKAITDGVTGVPFLCRAAKCGPDCVAFLHLNKKDCKILPFPIPTQSNFQRPPQLLPPKKLLSDPHKIEKEVADRIKQLRTRQDYEASRKACVYIALMPLTEQYGQLSPTEYCRHLNETPQVDETIQGYIGKNRQPSGVSDVHTRTPHLTNPGKAIFDGSRKCIQVGVIPRVNVDEAEKLEALLLVHLFLQARVRRQGRKVDPFNKQISPAAWLRCSKEEKQEVVELGLAGVSPITFGTEKPRMKMKGVKYPIVINMADVKEMVLPTQEEDETN
;
A
#
# COMPACT_ATOMS: atom_id res chain seq x y z
N MET A 1 6.90 -28.65 -42.63
CA MET A 1 7.94 -27.86 -41.93
C MET A 1 7.61 -27.81 -40.44
N GLN A 2 8.30 -28.61 -39.62
CA GLN A 2 8.14 -28.59 -38.15
C GLN A 2 8.89 -27.38 -37.57
N ARG A 3 8.19 -26.53 -36.78
CA ARG A 3 8.81 -25.45 -36.02
C ARG A 3 9.54 -26.03 -34.80
N LYS A 4 10.87 -25.91 -34.76
CA LYS A 4 11.67 -26.14 -33.54
C LYS A 4 11.37 -25.02 -32.55
N GLU A 5 10.65 -25.32 -31.46
CA GLU A 5 10.56 -24.46 -30.29
C GLU A 5 11.92 -24.44 -29.58
N GLY A 6 12.61 -23.31 -29.64
CA GLY A 6 13.82 -23.08 -28.83
C GLY A 6 13.43 -22.82 -27.38
N THR A 7 13.37 -23.86 -26.56
CA THR A 7 13.26 -23.71 -25.11
C THR A 7 14.57 -23.14 -24.58
N THR A 8 14.56 -21.88 -24.12
CA THR A 8 15.68 -21.29 -23.37
C THR A 8 15.89 -22.05 -22.07
N VAL A 9 17.02 -22.74 -21.96
CA VAL A 9 17.39 -23.54 -20.80
C VAL A 9 18.47 -22.79 -20.00
N PHE A 10 18.25 -22.61 -18.69
CA PHE A 10 19.14 -21.90 -17.78
C PHE A 10 20.07 -22.87 -17.04
N ARG A 11 21.40 -22.68 -17.13
CA ARG A 11 22.39 -23.57 -16.50
C ARG A 11 22.90 -23.04 -15.16
N CYS A 12 23.21 -23.95 -14.24
CA CYS A 12 23.90 -23.63 -12.99
C CYS A 12 25.24 -22.92 -13.29
N LYS A 13 25.61 -21.95 -12.46
CA LYS A 13 26.84 -21.15 -12.65
C LYS A 13 28.02 -21.67 -11.84
N TRP A 14 27.79 -22.65 -10.97
CA TRP A 14 28.79 -23.19 -10.06
C TRP A 14 29.37 -24.46 -10.67
N SER A 15 30.63 -24.44 -11.12
CA SER A 15 31.30 -25.62 -11.68
C SER A 15 31.73 -26.59 -10.57
N PRO A 16 31.65 -27.93 -10.73
CA PRO A 16 31.26 -28.70 -11.93
C PRO A 16 29.74 -29.01 -12.05
N CYS A 17 28.84 -28.14 -11.61
CA CYS A 17 27.40 -28.41 -11.70
C CYS A 17 26.82 -28.20 -13.11
N ASP A 18 26.38 -29.28 -13.75
CA ASP A 18 25.75 -29.24 -15.08
C ASP A 18 24.21 -29.15 -15.04
N ALA A 19 23.62 -28.89 -13.88
CA ALA A 19 22.16 -28.84 -13.73
C ALA A 19 21.54 -27.72 -14.58
N THR A 20 20.49 -28.07 -15.33
CA THR A 20 19.79 -27.18 -16.25
C THR A 20 18.31 -27.05 -15.91
N PHE A 21 17.75 -25.85 -16.07
CA PHE A 21 16.38 -25.53 -15.64
C PHE A 21 15.60 -24.80 -16.75
N PRO A 22 14.33 -25.17 -16.99
CA PRO A 22 13.48 -24.48 -17.97
C PRO A 22 13.00 -23.10 -17.46
N LEU A 23 13.06 -22.85 -16.16
CA LEU A 23 12.62 -21.60 -15.52
C LEU A 23 13.73 -21.01 -14.64
N ARG A 24 13.90 -19.68 -14.67
CA ARG A 24 14.88 -18.94 -13.84
C ARG A 24 14.69 -19.17 -12.33
N ILE A 25 13.45 -19.40 -11.87
CA ILE A 25 13.15 -19.70 -10.46
C ILE A 25 13.78 -21.03 -10.04
N GLY A 26 13.67 -22.07 -10.87
CA GLY A 26 14.31 -23.36 -10.63
C GLY A 26 15.83 -23.24 -10.53
N LEU A 27 16.43 -22.47 -11.45
CA LEU A 27 17.87 -22.17 -11.41
C LEU A 27 18.29 -21.48 -10.10
N ARG A 28 17.56 -20.45 -9.65
CA ARG A 28 17.92 -19.71 -8.43
C ARG A 28 17.80 -20.56 -7.17
N ARG A 29 16.77 -21.41 -7.07
CA ARG A 29 16.59 -22.34 -5.94
C ARG A 29 17.74 -23.35 -5.90
N HIS A 30 18.12 -23.90 -7.05
CA HIS A 30 19.25 -24.81 -7.16
C HIS A 30 20.58 -24.13 -6.81
N GLN A 31 20.90 -22.96 -7.39
CA GLN A 31 22.18 -22.27 -7.14
C GLN A 31 22.41 -21.88 -5.66
N ARG A 32 21.33 -21.71 -4.86
CA ARG A 32 21.43 -21.46 -3.42
C ARG A 32 21.85 -22.69 -2.62
N LYS A 33 21.43 -23.88 -3.07
CA LYS A 33 21.68 -25.19 -2.46
C LYS A 33 22.76 -26.01 -3.17
N CYS A 34 23.34 -25.47 -4.24
CA CYS A 34 24.33 -26.18 -5.04
C CYS A 34 25.55 -26.47 -4.18
N LEU A 35 25.93 -27.75 -4.11
CA LEU A 35 27.08 -28.23 -3.34
C LEU A 35 28.41 -27.62 -3.80
N HIS A 36 28.45 -27.13 -5.05
CA HIS A 36 29.62 -26.48 -5.65
C HIS A 36 29.66 -24.96 -5.43
N ARG A 37 28.73 -24.42 -4.63
CA ARG A 37 28.76 -23.01 -4.24
C ARG A 37 29.93 -22.77 -3.27
N PRO A 38 30.86 -21.84 -3.57
CA PRO A 38 31.94 -21.52 -2.64
C PRO A 38 31.41 -21.00 -1.30
N PRO A 39 31.96 -21.42 -0.15
CA PRO A 39 31.63 -20.84 1.15
C PRO A 39 32.01 -19.35 1.16
N LEU A 40 31.10 -18.50 1.67
CA LEU A 40 31.32 -17.06 1.79
C LEU A 40 32.38 -16.82 2.86
N PHE A 41 33.58 -16.41 2.46
CA PHE A 41 34.59 -15.88 3.38
C PHE A 41 34.04 -14.61 4.04
N HIS A 42 33.85 -14.64 5.35
CA HIS A 42 33.78 -13.43 6.18
C HIS A 42 35.22 -12.97 6.47
N PRO A 43 35.58 -11.69 6.30
CA PRO A 43 36.82 -11.20 6.89
C PRO A 43 36.70 -11.27 8.42
N PRO A 44 37.75 -11.68 9.15
CA PRO A 44 37.68 -11.85 10.59
C PRO A 44 37.52 -10.50 11.30
N SER A 45 36.54 -10.43 12.20
CA SER A 45 36.37 -9.36 13.18
C SER A 45 37.64 -9.20 14.00
N ALA A 46 38.23 -8.00 14.01
CA ALA A 46 39.33 -7.68 14.90
C ALA A 46 38.87 -7.86 16.36
N THR A 47 39.40 -8.89 17.01
CA THR A 47 39.19 -9.18 18.43
C THR A 47 39.98 -8.18 19.26
N TYR A 48 39.31 -7.34 20.04
CA TYR A 48 39.95 -6.51 21.04
C TYR A 48 40.09 -7.33 22.33
N THR A 49 41.33 -7.65 22.71
CA THR A 49 41.65 -8.36 23.96
C THR A 49 41.86 -7.34 25.08
N PRO A 50 41.15 -7.43 26.23
CA PRO A 50 41.41 -6.56 27.36
C PRO A 50 42.57 -7.11 28.21
N THR A 51 43.57 -6.27 28.49
CA THR A 51 44.67 -6.59 29.40
C THR A 51 44.19 -6.44 30.85
N ALA A 52 44.40 -7.48 31.65
CA ALA A 52 44.04 -7.57 33.06
C ALA A 52 45.11 -6.99 34.00
N ALA A 53 44.66 -6.38 35.12
CA ALA A 53 45.26 -6.34 36.47
C ALA A 53 44.49 -5.27 37.28
N ARG A 54 44.08 -5.40 38.55
CA ARG A 54 44.36 -6.35 39.63
C ARG A 54 43.39 -6.07 40.81
N GLU A 55 42.94 -7.14 41.50
CA GLU A 55 42.62 -7.30 42.95
C GLU A 55 41.76 -6.22 43.69
N ARG A 56 40.67 -6.51 44.44
CA ARG A 56 40.39 -7.50 45.51
C ARG A 56 38.85 -7.71 45.65
N GLN A 57 38.34 -8.95 45.73
CA GLN A 57 37.78 -9.63 46.94
C GLN A 57 36.97 -8.71 47.89
N THR A 58 35.72 -8.96 48.34
CA THR A 58 35.01 -10.21 48.69
C THR A 58 33.53 -9.92 49.07
N ARG A 59 32.64 -10.94 48.88
CA ARG A 59 31.43 -11.32 49.67
C ARG A 59 30.08 -10.53 49.62
N LEU A 60 29.08 -11.25 49.08
CA LEU A 60 27.78 -11.70 49.64
C LEU A 60 26.62 -10.73 49.99
N LEU A 61 25.46 -11.11 49.43
CA LEU A 61 24.07 -11.12 49.96
C LEU A 61 23.20 -9.83 50.03
N SER A 62 22.18 -9.85 49.17
CA SER A 62 20.73 -9.74 49.43
C SER A 62 20.05 -8.45 49.97
N THR A 63 18.83 -8.26 49.43
CA THR A 63 17.67 -7.45 49.87
C THR A 63 17.60 -5.93 49.59
N THR A 64 16.63 -5.57 48.74
CA THR A 64 15.78 -4.34 48.75
C THR A 64 15.11 -4.08 50.12
N PRO A 65 14.54 -2.89 50.48
CA PRO A 65 14.11 -1.72 49.65
C PRO A 65 14.41 -0.30 50.26
N THR A 66 14.00 0.74 49.52
CA THR A 66 13.80 2.21 49.78
C THR A 66 13.18 2.58 51.16
N PRO A 67 13.08 3.86 51.65
CA PRO A 67 13.42 5.19 51.09
C PRO A 67 13.92 6.30 52.09
N THR A 68 14.01 7.56 51.59
CA THR A 68 13.75 8.89 52.23
C THR A 68 14.88 9.74 52.85
N ALA A 69 14.96 11.00 52.35
CA ALA A 69 15.24 12.30 53.02
C ALA A 69 16.59 12.48 53.76
N THR A 70 17.30 13.61 53.81
CA THR A 70 17.10 15.07 53.58
C THR A 70 18.52 15.67 53.72
N GLU A 71 18.92 16.59 52.84
CA GLU A 71 19.30 18.00 53.13
C GLU A 71 20.77 18.26 53.50
N ASP A 72 21.18 19.48 53.11
CA ASP A 72 22.39 20.28 53.37
C ASP A 72 23.63 20.00 52.49
N ASP A 73 23.88 20.82 51.46
CA ASP A 73 24.50 22.18 51.45
C ASP A 73 26.02 22.14 51.73
N ASP A 74 26.84 22.29 50.67
CA ASP A 74 27.53 23.55 50.33
C ASP A 74 28.80 23.35 49.47
N ASP A 75 29.04 24.40 48.69
CA ASP A 75 30.31 24.86 48.10
C ASP A 75 30.90 24.30 46.78
N VAL A 76 30.64 25.11 45.73
CA VAL A 76 31.62 25.79 44.87
C VAL A 76 32.76 24.97 44.25
N GLY A 77 32.64 24.79 42.93
CA GLY A 77 33.75 24.41 42.06
C GLY A 77 33.38 24.49 40.57
N VAL A 78 33.30 25.69 40.02
CA VAL A 78 33.27 25.87 38.56
C VAL A 78 34.67 25.55 38.02
N ILE A 79 34.85 24.38 37.43
CA ILE A 79 36.00 24.07 36.57
C ILE A 79 35.51 24.08 35.12
N PHE A 80 35.93 25.10 34.38
CA PHE A 80 35.91 25.07 32.91
C PHE A 80 37.01 24.09 32.46
N GLU A 81 36.65 22.86 32.10
CA GLU A 81 37.54 21.98 31.34
C GLU A 81 37.25 22.12 29.84
N THR A 82 38.27 22.60 29.14
CA THR A 82 38.43 22.59 27.69
C THR A 82 38.24 21.19 27.08
N PRO A 83 37.66 21.06 25.88
CA PRO A 83 37.51 19.77 25.22
C PRO A 83 38.86 19.14 24.83
N PRO A 84 39.04 17.81 24.97
CA PRO A 84 40.26 17.11 24.57
C PRO A 84 40.41 17.03 23.03
N PRO A 85 41.65 16.86 22.52
CA PRO A 85 41.97 16.96 21.10
C PRO A 85 41.39 15.81 20.27
N THR A 86 40.89 16.16 19.08
CA THR A 86 40.37 15.26 18.04
C THR A 86 41.39 14.21 17.61
N PRO A 87 41.08 12.90 17.66
CA PRO A 87 41.93 11.87 17.07
C PRO A 87 41.79 11.80 15.53
N PRO A 88 42.86 11.43 14.79
CA PRO A 88 42.87 11.46 13.33
C PRO A 88 42.05 10.34 12.69
N ILE A 89 41.41 10.67 11.57
CA ILE A 89 40.56 9.79 10.77
C ILE A 89 41.43 8.78 9.99
N PRO A 90 41.24 7.45 10.13
CA PRO A 90 41.85 6.48 9.24
C PRO A 90 41.03 6.37 7.95
N THR A 91 41.69 6.60 6.82
CA THR A 91 41.13 6.40 5.48
C THR A 91 41.51 5.00 5.01
N VAL A 92 40.55 4.08 4.90
CA VAL A 92 40.74 2.81 4.18
C VAL A 92 39.74 2.76 3.02
N THR A 93 40.32 2.89 1.83
CA THR A 93 39.76 2.56 0.52
C THR A 93 39.50 1.07 0.37
N GLN A 94 38.43 0.68 -0.35
CA GLN A 94 38.44 -0.60 -1.05
C GLN A 94 37.76 -0.53 -2.42
N ASP A 95 38.48 -1.12 -3.38
CA ASP A 95 38.37 -1.05 -4.82
C ASP A 95 37.18 -1.80 -5.44
N TRP A 96 36.69 -1.27 -6.57
CA TRP A 96 36.13 -2.07 -7.65
C TRP A 96 36.92 -1.87 -8.94
N ARG A 97 37.77 -2.86 -9.21
CA ARG A 97 38.36 -3.31 -10.48
C ARG A 97 38.09 -2.46 -11.73
N GLN A 98 39.13 -1.75 -12.19
CA GLN A 98 39.49 -1.68 -13.60
C GLN A 98 40.97 -2.06 -13.76
N GLN A 99 41.28 -2.69 -14.89
CA GLN A 99 42.54 -3.39 -15.20
C GLN A 99 43.82 -2.55 -15.02
N PRO A 100 44.98 -3.20 -14.78
CA PRO A 100 46.23 -2.52 -14.47
C PRO A 100 46.79 -1.86 -15.73
N ARG A 101 46.71 -0.53 -15.78
CA ARG A 101 47.71 0.25 -16.50
C ARG A 101 48.85 0.50 -15.52
N THR A 102 50.03 0.01 -15.87
CA THR A 102 51.30 0.32 -15.23
C THR A 102 51.37 1.80 -14.88
N PRO A 103 51.82 2.18 -13.67
CA PRO A 103 51.93 3.58 -13.28
C PRO A 103 53.04 4.22 -14.13
N THR A 104 52.66 5.03 -15.09
CA THR A 104 53.59 6.01 -15.67
C THR A 104 54.05 6.87 -14.51
N ALA A 105 55.35 6.86 -14.26
CA ALA A 105 56.01 7.67 -13.25
C ALA A 105 55.45 9.09 -13.21
N ILE A 106 55.27 9.60 -11.99
CA ILE A 106 54.91 11.01 -11.73
C ILE A 106 55.99 11.88 -12.37
N ARG A 107 55.76 12.31 -13.62
CA ARG A 107 56.40 13.52 -14.15
C ARG A 107 55.77 14.70 -13.43
N LYS A 108 56.46 15.21 -12.41
CA LYS A 108 56.30 16.60 -11.98
C LYS A 108 56.60 17.51 -13.17
N THR A 109 55.57 17.81 -13.95
CA THR A 109 55.54 18.96 -14.84
C THR A 109 54.33 19.79 -14.43
N THR A 110 54.42 20.41 -13.26
CA THR A 110 53.55 21.53 -12.90
C THR A 110 53.84 22.65 -13.89
N LYS A 111 53.15 22.63 -15.04
CA LYS A 111 53.05 23.83 -15.87
C LYS A 111 52.48 24.91 -14.95
N PRO A 112 53.11 26.10 -14.87
CA PRO A 112 52.58 27.19 -14.06
C PRO A 112 51.13 27.43 -14.49
N LEU A 113 50.23 27.54 -13.51
CA LEU A 113 48.83 27.92 -13.74
C LEU A 113 48.82 29.40 -14.11
N LYS A 114 49.15 29.69 -15.38
CA LYS A 114 49.32 31.06 -15.90
C LYS A 114 48.00 31.80 -16.09
N PHE A 115 46.89 31.07 -16.16
CA PHE A 115 45.58 31.64 -16.49
C PHE A 115 44.66 31.49 -15.29
N LEU A 116 44.22 32.62 -14.75
CA LEU A 116 43.29 32.68 -13.62
C LEU A 116 41.93 33.09 -14.15
N CYS A 117 40.90 32.37 -13.73
CA CYS A 117 39.52 32.73 -14.03
C CYS A 117 39.22 34.11 -13.47
N LYS A 118 38.82 35.05 -14.34
CA LYS A 118 38.52 36.44 -13.95
C LYS A 118 37.37 36.61 -12.96
N PHE A 119 36.54 35.58 -12.78
CA PHE A 119 35.37 35.61 -11.91
C PHE A 119 35.55 34.91 -10.56
N CYS A 120 36.28 33.78 -10.51
CA CYS A 120 36.44 32.98 -9.28
C CYS A 120 37.89 32.75 -8.85
N GLY A 121 38.87 33.26 -9.60
CA GLY A 121 40.30 33.16 -9.28
C GLY A 121 40.90 31.75 -9.44
N LYS A 122 40.15 30.77 -9.97
CA LYS A 122 40.66 29.41 -10.19
C LYS A 122 41.73 29.39 -11.29
N GLY A 123 42.86 28.73 -11.02
CA GLY A 123 43.99 28.65 -11.95
C GLY A 123 43.94 27.46 -12.91
N PHE A 124 44.35 27.70 -14.16
CA PHE A 124 44.37 26.73 -15.26
C PHE A 124 45.72 26.76 -15.99
N GLY A 125 46.17 25.58 -16.43
CA GLY A 125 47.42 25.44 -17.18
C GLY A 125 47.33 25.87 -18.65
N TYR A 126 46.12 26.05 -19.18
CA TYR A 126 45.86 26.44 -20.56
C TYR A 126 44.73 27.47 -20.63
N ARG A 127 44.88 28.44 -21.54
CA ARG A 127 43.93 29.54 -21.74
C ARG A 127 42.54 29.06 -22.15
N HIS A 128 42.42 28.14 -23.10
CA HIS A 128 41.11 27.63 -23.56
C HIS A 128 40.34 26.87 -22.47
N HIS A 129 41.02 26.21 -21.52
CA HIS A 129 40.37 25.62 -20.34
C HIS A 129 39.90 26.68 -19.34
N CYS A 130 40.66 27.77 -19.19
CA CYS A 130 40.25 28.94 -18.40
C CYS A 130 39.02 29.61 -19.04
N GLU A 131 39.04 29.85 -20.34
CA GLU A 131 37.93 30.44 -21.11
C GLU A 131 36.68 29.54 -21.11
N GLY A 132 36.84 28.23 -21.33
CA GLY A 132 35.73 27.27 -21.20
C GLY A 132 35.19 27.18 -19.76
N HIS A 133 36.04 27.35 -18.76
CA HIS A 133 35.58 27.49 -17.39
C HIS A 133 34.82 28.81 -17.17
N GLU A 134 35.38 29.94 -17.57
CA GLU A 134 34.77 31.27 -17.45
C GLU A 134 33.39 31.31 -18.09
N ASN A 135 33.25 30.81 -19.32
CA ASN A 135 32.03 30.94 -20.11
C ASN A 135 30.94 29.94 -19.71
N GLU A 136 31.31 28.70 -19.37
CA GLU A 136 30.32 27.62 -19.19
C GLU A 136 30.19 27.13 -17.75
N ASN A 137 31.28 27.18 -16.97
CA ASN A 137 31.38 26.41 -15.72
C ASN A 137 31.64 27.26 -14.47
N CYS A 138 31.89 28.57 -14.62
CA CYS A 138 32.21 29.43 -13.50
C CYS A 138 30.93 29.83 -12.76
N PRO A 139 30.77 29.50 -11.46
CA PRO A 139 29.61 29.90 -10.67
C PRO A 139 29.51 31.42 -10.45
N ALA A 140 30.65 32.12 -10.53
CA ALA A 140 30.79 33.54 -10.28
C ALA A 140 30.66 34.41 -11.55
N ASN A 141 30.52 33.81 -12.74
CA ASN A 141 30.24 34.55 -13.96
C ASN A 141 28.72 34.84 -14.08
N PRO A 142 28.27 36.11 -14.03
CA PRO A 142 26.87 36.47 -14.18
C PRO A 142 26.34 36.26 -15.61
N ASP A 143 27.21 36.32 -16.62
CA ASP A 143 26.89 36.23 -18.05
C ASP A 143 27.11 34.84 -18.64
N ARG A 144 27.30 33.82 -17.79
CA ARG A 144 27.53 32.44 -18.26
C ARG A 144 26.32 31.95 -19.06
N GLU A 145 26.59 31.32 -20.20
CA GLU A 145 25.54 30.60 -20.92
C GLU A 145 25.15 29.36 -20.12
N LEU A 146 23.98 29.42 -19.49
CA LEU A 146 23.42 28.28 -18.80
C LEU A 146 22.96 27.25 -19.83
N PRO A 147 23.26 25.95 -19.63
CA PRO A 147 22.74 24.88 -20.48
C PRO A 147 21.22 25.02 -20.67
N SER A 148 20.71 24.73 -21.88
CA SER A 148 19.28 24.88 -22.22
C SER A 148 18.31 24.06 -21.35
N ASN A 149 18.85 23.11 -20.57
CA ASN A 149 18.16 22.30 -19.57
C ASN A 149 18.28 22.87 -18.14
N THR A 150 18.68 24.12 -17.98
CA THR A 150 18.76 24.81 -16.69
C THR A 150 17.44 25.47 -16.35
N CYS A 151 16.98 25.30 -15.11
CA CYS A 151 15.80 25.98 -14.61
C CYS A 151 16.01 27.50 -14.58
N PRO A 152 15.14 28.32 -15.21
CA PRO A 152 15.28 29.77 -15.18
C PRO A 152 15.04 30.35 -13.78
N THR A 153 14.30 29.65 -12.91
CA THR A 153 13.94 30.14 -11.57
C THR A 153 14.97 29.76 -10.51
N CYS A 154 15.38 28.50 -10.39
CA CYS A 154 16.35 28.07 -9.37
C CYS A 154 17.75 27.73 -9.88
N ARG A 155 18.01 27.92 -11.19
CA ARG A 155 19.31 27.65 -11.83
C ARG A 155 19.82 26.21 -11.70
N LEU A 156 18.95 25.25 -11.34
CA LEU A 156 19.27 23.82 -11.29
C LEU A 156 19.34 23.25 -12.72
N VAL A 157 20.45 22.57 -13.05
CA VAL A 157 20.63 21.88 -14.34
C VAL A 157 19.93 20.51 -14.28
N ILE A 158 18.88 20.33 -15.09
CA ILE A 158 18.10 19.10 -15.12
C ILE A 158 18.68 18.13 -16.15
N ARG A 159 19.26 17.01 -15.71
CA ARG A 159 19.73 15.96 -16.62
C ARG A 159 18.52 15.27 -17.29
N GLY A 160 18.26 15.56 -18.57
CA GLY A 160 17.13 14.98 -19.31
C GLY A 160 16.67 15.85 -20.49
N ASN A 161 15.56 15.47 -21.12
CA ASN A 161 14.96 16.22 -22.23
C ASN A 161 14.23 17.50 -21.75
N LYS A 162 13.83 18.37 -22.69
CA LYS A 162 13.05 19.61 -22.41
C LYS A 162 11.78 19.35 -21.59
N ALA A 163 11.18 18.17 -21.66
CA ALA A 163 10.01 17.82 -20.86
C ALA A 163 10.36 17.74 -19.37
N MET A 164 11.51 17.17 -18.99
CA MET A 164 11.95 17.12 -17.59
C MET A 164 12.20 18.50 -17.00
N LEU A 165 12.77 19.43 -17.77
CA LEU A 165 12.90 20.83 -17.36
C LEU A 165 11.53 21.49 -17.16
N LYS A 166 10.60 21.32 -18.13
CA LYS A 166 9.22 21.80 -18.02
C LYS A 166 8.54 21.26 -16.76
N PHE A 167 8.74 19.98 -16.44
CA PHE A 167 8.20 19.37 -15.23
C PHE A 167 8.85 19.86 -13.95
N HIS A 168 10.17 20.08 -13.92
CA HIS A 168 10.84 20.70 -12.78
C HIS A 168 10.29 22.10 -12.49
N ILE A 169 10.11 22.92 -13.55
CA ILE A 169 9.50 24.25 -13.46
C ILE A 169 8.07 24.13 -12.94
N LEU A 170 7.28 23.21 -13.50
CA LEU A 170 5.93 22.91 -13.00
C LEU A 170 5.94 22.59 -11.50
N LEU A 171 6.78 21.63 -11.09
CA LEU A 171 6.83 21.05 -9.74
C LEU A 171 7.27 22.02 -8.65
N ASN A 172 8.18 22.94 -8.97
CA ASN A 172 8.91 23.71 -7.96
C ASN A 172 8.69 25.22 -8.09
N HIS A 173 8.30 25.72 -9.27
CA HIS A 173 8.33 27.16 -9.57
C HIS A 173 7.00 27.72 -10.08
N THR A 174 6.05 26.87 -10.47
CA THR A 174 4.71 27.32 -10.86
C THR A 174 3.67 26.86 -9.85
N ILE A 175 2.63 27.67 -9.67
CA ILE A 175 1.37 27.19 -9.09
C ILE A 175 0.75 26.27 -10.15
N ILE A 176 0.97 24.96 -10.03
CA ILE A 176 0.35 23.98 -10.92
C ILE A 176 -1.17 24.05 -10.68
N ASP A 177 -1.93 24.44 -11.70
CA ASP A 177 -3.34 24.09 -11.74
C ASP A 177 -3.46 22.61 -12.12
N ILE A 178 -3.51 21.75 -11.09
CA ILE A 178 -3.55 20.30 -11.27
C ILE A 178 -4.80 19.87 -12.07
N ASN A 179 -5.85 20.68 -12.11
CA ASN A 179 -7.07 20.41 -12.88
C ASN A 179 -6.82 20.46 -14.40
N THR A 180 -5.79 21.18 -14.84
CA THR A 180 -5.42 21.28 -16.27
C THR A 180 -4.49 20.17 -16.76
N LEU A 181 -3.95 19.36 -15.84
CA LEU A 181 -3.04 18.28 -16.20
C LEU A 181 -3.81 17.14 -16.90
N SER A 182 -3.14 16.32 -17.70
CA SER A 182 -3.63 15.01 -18.14
C SER A 182 -3.37 13.93 -17.08
N GLN A 183 -4.03 12.77 -17.18
CA GLN A 183 -3.79 11.65 -16.25
C GLN A 183 -2.33 11.17 -16.27
N SER A 184 -1.68 11.15 -17.45
CA SER A 184 -0.26 10.85 -17.58
C SER A 184 0.63 11.88 -16.89
N GLN A 185 0.28 13.16 -16.97
CA GLN A 185 1.02 14.22 -16.27
C GLN A 185 0.83 14.13 -14.77
N MET A 186 -0.38 13.83 -14.27
CA MET A 186 -0.59 13.63 -12.83
C MET A 186 0.18 12.43 -12.29
N LYS A 187 0.24 11.31 -13.03
CA LYS A 187 1.07 10.15 -12.65
C LYS A 187 2.55 10.51 -12.55
N LEU A 188 3.06 11.34 -13.46
CA LEU A 188 4.44 11.79 -13.43
C LEU A 188 4.70 12.80 -12.29
N LEU A 189 3.72 13.67 -12.02
CA LEU A 189 3.77 14.72 -11.00
C LEU A 189 3.29 14.25 -9.62
N HIS A 190 3.00 12.96 -9.48
CA HIS A 190 2.48 12.34 -8.27
C HIS A 190 3.41 12.69 -7.11
N PRO A 191 2.92 13.42 -6.09
CA PRO A 191 3.78 14.02 -5.05
C PRO A 191 4.55 12.98 -4.24
N PHE A 192 4.07 11.73 -4.25
CA PHE A 192 4.63 10.60 -3.52
C PHE A 192 5.31 9.54 -4.39
N HIS A 193 5.39 9.73 -5.71
CA HIS A 193 6.03 8.76 -6.59
C HIS A 193 7.51 9.10 -6.77
N THR A 194 8.39 8.15 -6.47
CA THR A 194 9.83 8.31 -6.66
C THR A 194 10.18 8.19 -8.14
N ASN A 195 10.69 9.27 -8.73
CA ASN A 195 11.18 9.30 -10.10
C ASN A 195 12.34 10.31 -10.21
N GLN A 196 12.87 10.51 -11.42
CA GLN A 196 13.96 11.47 -11.65
C GLN A 196 13.62 12.91 -11.22
N LEU A 197 12.33 13.25 -11.11
CA LEU A 197 11.83 14.56 -10.70
C LEU A 197 11.54 14.66 -9.19
N ASN A 198 11.29 13.52 -8.53
CA ASN A 198 11.03 13.37 -7.10
C ASN A 198 12.06 12.40 -6.49
N GLN A 199 13.34 12.77 -6.58
CA GLN A 199 14.42 11.94 -6.04
C GLN A 199 14.44 11.98 -4.51
N LEU A 200 14.70 10.84 -3.89
CA LEU A 200 14.84 10.73 -2.44
C LEU A 200 16.15 11.38 -1.99
N ARG A 201 16.14 11.98 -0.79
CA ARG A 201 17.31 12.58 -0.13
C ARG A 201 18.06 13.62 -0.97
N THR A 202 17.34 14.43 -1.75
CA THR A 202 17.94 15.47 -2.62
C THR A 202 17.68 16.89 -2.16
N VAL A 203 16.71 17.09 -1.27
CA VAL A 203 16.25 18.42 -0.81
C VAL A 203 16.82 18.71 0.58
N ASP A 204 17.27 19.94 0.83
CA ASP A 204 17.69 20.33 2.17
C ASP A 204 16.48 20.49 3.11
N PRO A 205 16.63 20.20 4.41
CA PRO A 205 15.55 20.37 5.38
C PRO A 205 15.09 21.83 5.43
N VAL A 206 13.77 22.03 5.47
CA VAL A 206 13.18 23.36 5.67
C VAL A 206 12.89 23.49 7.16
N LEU A 207 13.68 24.31 7.86
CA LEU A 207 13.58 24.45 9.30
C LEU A 207 12.55 25.52 9.69
N PRO A 208 11.89 25.40 10.87
CA PRO A 208 10.83 26.34 11.28
C PRO A 208 11.22 27.81 11.34
N HIS A 209 12.52 28.10 11.52
CA HIS A 209 13.06 29.46 11.56
C HIS A 209 13.35 30.05 10.17
N HIS A 210 13.22 29.27 9.09
CA HIS A 210 13.35 29.82 7.73
C HIS A 210 12.17 30.76 7.44
N ALA A 211 12.45 31.96 6.92
CA ALA A 211 11.44 33.00 6.68
C ALA A 211 10.26 32.55 5.80
N ASN A 212 10.48 31.60 4.89
CA ASN A 212 9.48 31.04 3.98
C ASN A 212 8.87 29.70 4.45
N PHE A 213 9.20 29.21 5.66
CA PHE A 213 8.77 27.90 6.15
C PHE A 213 7.25 27.71 6.10
N ARG A 214 6.49 28.65 6.68
CA ARG A 214 5.03 28.57 6.71
C ARG A 214 4.41 28.64 5.31
N GLU A 215 4.95 29.50 4.45
CA GLU A 215 4.48 29.63 3.06
C GLU A 215 4.71 28.32 2.28
N LEU A 216 5.87 27.69 2.43
CA LEU A 216 6.21 26.41 1.81
C LEU A 216 5.29 25.28 2.31
N CYS A 217 5.01 25.23 3.61
CA CYS A 217 4.09 24.23 4.18
C CYS A 217 2.67 24.40 3.61
N MET A 218 2.15 25.63 3.56
CA MET A 218 0.84 25.90 2.97
C MET A 218 0.78 25.56 1.48
N LYS A 219 1.84 25.85 0.72
CA LYS A 219 1.95 25.45 -0.70
C LYS A 219 1.87 23.94 -0.86
N TRP A 220 2.52 23.17 0.02
CA TRP A 220 2.46 21.71 0.02
C TRP A 220 1.06 21.19 0.35
N VAL A 221 0.42 21.68 1.41
CA VAL A 221 -0.95 21.29 1.76
C VAL A 221 -1.91 21.58 0.60
N LYS A 222 -1.88 22.80 0.04
CA LYS A 222 -2.73 23.18 -1.09
C LYS A 222 -2.49 22.27 -2.29
N ARG A 223 -1.23 21.97 -2.61
CA ARG A 223 -0.88 21.08 -3.71
C ARG A 223 -1.43 19.67 -3.51
N LEU A 224 -1.32 19.11 -2.30
CA LEU A 224 -1.83 17.79 -1.98
C LEU A 224 -3.36 17.74 -2.01
N ASP A 225 -4.04 18.77 -1.52
CA ASP A 225 -5.49 18.88 -1.59
C ASP A 225 -5.97 18.89 -3.04
N VAL A 226 -5.42 19.76 -3.90
CA VAL A 226 -5.81 19.81 -5.31
C VAL A 226 -5.50 18.47 -6.01
N TYR A 227 -4.34 17.85 -5.72
CA TYR A 227 -4.01 16.53 -6.24
C TYR A 227 -5.03 15.46 -5.83
N CYS A 228 -5.38 15.40 -4.54
CA CYS A 228 -6.30 14.40 -4.03
C CYS A 228 -7.73 14.65 -4.52
N THR A 229 -8.16 15.90 -4.62
CA THR A 229 -9.45 16.27 -5.22
C THR A 229 -9.50 15.85 -6.68
N ALA A 230 -8.44 16.12 -7.45
CA ALA A 230 -8.36 15.70 -8.83
C ALA A 230 -8.35 14.18 -8.96
N GLU A 231 -7.60 13.44 -8.14
CA GLU A 231 -7.62 11.97 -8.17
C GLU A 231 -9.00 11.41 -7.83
N VAL A 232 -9.69 11.95 -6.82
CA VAL A 232 -11.06 11.53 -6.47
C VAL A 232 -12.06 11.87 -7.60
N ALA A 233 -11.91 13.02 -8.24
CA ALA A 233 -12.80 13.48 -9.32
C ALA A 233 -12.54 12.79 -10.67
N ARG A 234 -11.27 12.49 -10.99
CA ARG A 234 -10.80 12.04 -12.30
C ARG A 234 -10.78 10.54 -12.50
N VAL A 235 -11.26 9.74 -11.55
CA VAL A 235 -11.51 8.33 -11.87
C VAL A 235 -12.71 8.26 -12.84
N THR A 236 -12.67 8.84 -14.03
CA THR A 236 -13.73 8.60 -15.04
C THR A 236 -13.61 7.15 -15.50
N GLY A 237 -14.12 6.26 -14.66
CA GLY A 237 -14.20 4.84 -14.83
C GLY A 237 -15.68 4.51 -14.84
N PRO A 238 -16.18 3.87 -15.90
CA PRO A 238 -17.52 3.38 -15.82
C PRO A 238 -17.56 2.25 -14.80
N CYS A 239 -18.67 2.14 -14.08
CA CYS A 239 -18.90 1.09 -13.09
C CYS A 239 -19.98 0.16 -13.60
N SER A 240 -20.08 -1.03 -13.01
CA SER A 240 -21.23 -1.90 -13.27
C SER A 240 -21.68 -2.68 -12.06
N VAL A 241 -22.99 -2.90 -11.99
CA VAL A 241 -23.59 -3.92 -11.12
C VAL A 241 -23.92 -5.10 -12.01
N TYR A 242 -23.70 -6.33 -11.54
CA TYR A 242 -23.99 -7.54 -12.28
C TYR A 242 -24.78 -8.54 -11.45
N LEU A 243 -25.77 -9.17 -12.10
CA LEU A 243 -26.51 -10.32 -11.60
C LEU A 243 -26.05 -11.56 -12.36
N VAL A 244 -25.57 -12.56 -11.62
CA VAL A 244 -25.03 -13.80 -12.17
C VAL A 244 -25.78 -14.99 -11.57
N ALA A 245 -26.02 -16.02 -12.37
CA ALA A 245 -26.47 -17.32 -11.90
C ALA A 245 -25.37 -18.38 -12.04
N THR A 246 -25.36 -19.34 -11.11
CA THR A 246 -24.54 -20.55 -11.16
C THR A 246 -25.45 -21.76 -11.23
N ILE A 247 -25.21 -22.64 -12.19
CA ILE A 247 -26.08 -23.78 -12.50
C ILE A 247 -25.28 -25.07 -12.33
N GLY A 248 -25.84 -26.06 -11.63
CA GLY A 248 -25.19 -27.36 -11.36
C GLY A 248 -24.85 -28.19 -12.61
N GLY A 249 -25.51 -27.95 -13.75
CA GLY A 249 -25.22 -28.60 -15.03
C GLY A 249 -24.26 -27.80 -15.91
N ARG A 250 -23.66 -28.46 -16.90
CA ARG A 250 -22.85 -27.81 -17.96
C ARG A 250 -23.75 -27.39 -19.11
N PHE A 251 -23.79 -26.09 -19.39
CA PHE A 251 -24.47 -25.52 -20.55
C PHE A 251 -23.43 -24.96 -21.51
N THR A 252 -23.62 -25.20 -22.80
CA THR A 252 -22.81 -24.62 -23.88
C THR A 252 -23.50 -23.44 -24.55
N SER A 253 -24.83 -23.30 -24.35
CA SER A 253 -25.67 -22.25 -24.90
C SER A 253 -26.16 -21.31 -23.80
N ALA A 254 -25.91 -20.00 -23.96
CA ALA A 254 -26.41 -18.98 -23.05
C ALA A 254 -27.95 -18.90 -23.08
N ALA A 255 -28.56 -19.19 -24.24
CA ALA A 255 -30.00 -19.21 -24.41
C ALA A 255 -30.66 -20.33 -23.58
N ASP A 256 -30.08 -21.52 -23.60
CA ASP A 256 -30.61 -22.68 -22.87
C ASP A 256 -30.41 -22.50 -21.37
N ALA A 257 -29.25 -21.96 -20.98
CA ALA A 257 -28.97 -21.63 -19.58
C ALA A 257 -29.95 -20.56 -19.05
N PHE A 258 -30.27 -19.54 -19.87
CA PHE A 258 -31.28 -18.53 -19.54
C PHE A 258 -32.65 -19.19 -19.33
N ASP A 259 -33.11 -20.00 -20.28
CA ASP A 259 -34.41 -20.65 -20.19
C ASP A 259 -34.50 -21.60 -18.98
N TYR A 260 -33.41 -22.29 -18.65
CA TYR A 260 -33.33 -23.14 -17.44
C TYR A 260 -33.47 -22.32 -16.15
N VAL A 261 -32.80 -21.17 -16.06
CA VAL A 261 -32.91 -20.25 -14.93
C VAL A 261 -34.34 -19.69 -14.82
N MET A 262 -34.93 -19.26 -15.93
CA MET A 262 -36.27 -18.66 -15.94
C MET A 262 -37.38 -19.67 -15.64
N LYS A 263 -37.19 -20.95 -15.97
CA LYS A 263 -38.08 -22.06 -15.57
C LYS A 263 -37.98 -22.41 -14.08
N GLY A 264 -37.01 -21.85 -13.36
CA GLY A 264 -36.79 -22.15 -11.95
C GLY A 264 -36.14 -23.51 -11.71
N GLY A 265 -35.22 -23.91 -12.59
CA GLY A 265 -34.53 -25.19 -12.50
C GLY A 265 -33.88 -25.42 -11.13
N GLU A 266 -33.80 -26.70 -10.75
CA GLU A 266 -33.15 -27.09 -9.50
C GLU A 266 -31.65 -26.74 -9.55
N ASN A 267 -31.07 -26.46 -8.39
CA ASN A 267 -29.64 -26.13 -8.22
C ASN A 267 -29.16 -24.82 -8.89
N VAL A 268 -30.06 -23.87 -9.15
CA VAL A 268 -29.69 -22.50 -9.52
C VAL A 268 -29.36 -21.70 -8.26
N SER A 269 -28.22 -21.02 -8.26
CA SER A 269 -27.86 -20.01 -7.24
C SER A 269 -27.53 -18.69 -7.91
N PHE A 270 -27.79 -17.57 -7.24
CA PHE A 270 -27.60 -16.23 -7.76
C PHE A 270 -26.50 -15.48 -6.99
N TYR A 271 -25.90 -14.51 -7.65
CA TYR A 271 -24.86 -13.65 -7.11
C TYR A 271 -25.09 -12.22 -7.63
N ILE A 272 -24.97 -11.22 -6.75
CA ILE A 272 -25.00 -9.79 -7.12
C ILE A 272 -23.65 -9.19 -6.76
N GLY A 273 -22.99 -8.47 -7.66
CA GLY A 273 -21.78 -7.73 -7.30
C GLY A 273 -21.62 -6.43 -8.07
N CYS A 274 -20.72 -5.60 -7.57
CA CYS A 274 -20.30 -4.35 -8.19
C CYS A 274 -18.85 -4.44 -8.67
N ASN A 275 -18.62 -4.03 -9.92
CA ASN A 275 -17.31 -3.71 -10.45
C ASN A 275 -17.15 -2.20 -10.50
N GLY A 276 -16.43 -1.66 -9.51
CA GLY A 276 -16.14 -0.24 -9.42
C GLY A 276 -15.15 0.28 -10.46
N ASN A 277 -14.54 -0.58 -11.28
CA ASN A 277 -13.46 -0.19 -12.20
C ASN A 277 -13.70 -0.67 -13.65
N GLY A 278 -14.95 -0.86 -14.05
CA GLY A 278 -15.30 -1.20 -15.43
C GLY A 278 -16.74 -1.65 -15.66
N ILE A 279 -17.05 -1.93 -16.92
CA ILE A 279 -18.35 -2.45 -17.38
C ILE A 279 -18.20 -3.94 -17.68
N CYS A 280 -18.09 -4.74 -16.63
CA CYS A 280 -17.98 -6.18 -16.71
C CYS A 280 -18.10 -6.80 -15.31
N VAL A 281 -18.23 -8.12 -15.26
CA VAL A 281 -18.08 -8.88 -14.02
C VAL A 281 -16.68 -8.65 -13.44
N GLY A 282 -16.59 -8.43 -12.13
CA GLY A 282 -15.34 -8.07 -11.46
C GLY A 282 -14.19 -9.04 -11.79
N PRO A 283 -13.00 -8.56 -12.19
CA PRO A 283 -11.92 -9.43 -12.67
C PRO A 283 -11.39 -10.39 -11.60
N HIS A 284 -11.53 -10.03 -10.32
CA HIS A 284 -11.10 -10.85 -9.18
C HIS A 284 -11.71 -12.26 -9.19
N HIS A 285 -12.93 -12.42 -9.73
CA HIS A 285 -13.57 -13.73 -9.88
C HIS A 285 -12.76 -14.69 -10.73
N PHE A 286 -12.07 -14.18 -11.76
CA PHE A 286 -11.31 -14.96 -12.73
C PHE A 286 -9.84 -15.08 -12.35
N THR A 287 -9.26 -14.03 -11.78
CA THR A 287 -7.83 -13.99 -11.41
C THR A 287 -7.53 -14.73 -10.11
N ASP A 288 -8.51 -14.80 -9.20
CA ASP A 288 -8.39 -15.53 -7.93
C ASP A 288 -9.68 -16.29 -7.64
N PRO A 289 -9.92 -17.40 -8.37
CA PRO A 289 -11.18 -18.11 -8.28
C PRO A 289 -11.41 -18.77 -6.90
N ASN A 290 -10.34 -19.06 -6.15
CA ASN A 290 -10.42 -19.71 -4.84
C ASN A 290 -11.07 -18.81 -3.77
N THR A 291 -10.92 -17.49 -3.87
CA THR A 291 -11.38 -16.55 -2.84
C THR A 291 -12.76 -15.96 -3.13
N SER A 292 -13.35 -16.29 -4.29
CA SER A 292 -14.60 -15.68 -4.73
C SER A 292 -15.69 -16.70 -5.01
N CYS A 293 -16.94 -16.43 -4.57
CA CYS A 293 -18.05 -17.37 -4.69
C CYS A 293 -18.33 -17.83 -6.14
N LEU A 294 -18.19 -16.92 -7.12
CA LEU A 294 -18.34 -17.26 -8.54
C LEU A 294 -17.16 -18.08 -9.08
N GLY A 295 -15.95 -17.76 -8.62
CA GLY A 295 -14.74 -18.52 -8.94
C GLY A 295 -14.84 -19.95 -8.44
N GLN A 296 -15.20 -20.12 -7.17
CA GLN A 296 -15.46 -21.42 -6.54
C GLN A 296 -16.58 -22.20 -7.24
N ALA A 297 -17.63 -21.51 -7.72
CA ALA A 297 -18.68 -22.14 -8.51
C ALA A 297 -18.15 -22.68 -9.84
N GLY A 298 -17.39 -21.87 -10.59
CA GLY A 298 -16.74 -22.29 -11.84
C GLY A 298 -15.78 -23.46 -11.61
N GLN A 299 -15.01 -23.42 -10.52
CA GLN A 299 -14.12 -24.51 -10.11
C GLN A 299 -14.86 -25.78 -9.65
N ARG A 300 -16.12 -25.70 -9.24
CA ARG A 300 -16.97 -26.89 -9.03
C ARG A 300 -17.54 -27.45 -10.34
N GLY A 301 -17.15 -26.89 -11.48
CA GLY A 301 -17.67 -27.27 -12.80
C GLY A 301 -19.10 -26.78 -13.07
N GLN A 302 -19.60 -25.83 -12.29
CA GLN A 302 -20.90 -25.21 -12.50
C GLN A 302 -20.84 -24.24 -13.69
N THR A 303 -21.91 -24.17 -14.48
CA THR A 303 -22.02 -23.11 -15.49
C THR A 303 -22.29 -21.79 -14.79
N VAL A 304 -21.42 -20.80 -15.01
CA VAL A 304 -21.59 -19.45 -14.50
C VAL A 304 -22.11 -18.55 -15.62
N VAL A 305 -23.25 -17.89 -15.37
CA VAL A 305 -24.03 -17.19 -16.39
C VAL A 305 -24.32 -15.77 -15.92
N LEU A 306 -23.80 -14.78 -16.64
CA LEU A 306 -24.21 -13.39 -16.48
C LEU A 306 -25.65 -13.24 -17.00
N LEU A 307 -26.56 -12.80 -16.13
CA LEU A 307 -27.98 -12.59 -16.44
C LEU A 307 -28.29 -11.14 -16.78
N LYS A 308 -27.65 -10.20 -16.06
CA LYS A 308 -27.83 -8.77 -16.27
C LYS A 308 -26.58 -7.99 -15.87
N LEU A 309 -26.28 -6.97 -16.66
CA LEU A 309 -25.26 -5.97 -16.37
C LEU A 309 -25.93 -4.59 -16.41
N TRP A 310 -25.81 -3.83 -15.32
CA TRP A 310 -26.21 -2.43 -15.26
C TRP A 310 -24.95 -1.58 -15.38
N GLU A 311 -24.92 -0.69 -16.37
CA GLU A 311 -23.75 0.13 -16.68
C GLU A 311 -23.94 1.56 -16.15
N PHE A 312 -22.92 2.08 -15.46
CA PHE A 312 -22.91 3.44 -14.92
C PHE A 312 -21.80 4.24 -15.63
N LYS A 313 -22.20 5.14 -16.55
CA LYS A 313 -21.34 5.88 -17.47
C LYS A 313 -21.52 7.41 -17.36
N GLY A 314 -21.70 7.92 -16.15
CA GLY A 314 -21.73 9.35 -15.87
C GLY A 314 -20.35 10.01 -16.00
N THR A 315 -20.35 11.33 -15.93
CA THR A 315 -19.16 12.19 -16.12
C THR A 315 -18.21 12.19 -14.93
N VAL A 316 -18.66 11.73 -13.75
CA VAL A 316 -17.90 11.70 -12.50
C VAL A 316 -17.92 10.28 -11.93
N HIS A 317 -16.74 9.73 -11.57
CA HIS A 317 -16.67 8.38 -10.97
C HIS A 317 -17.52 8.22 -9.75
N LYS A 318 -17.44 9.24 -8.89
CA LYS A 318 -17.96 9.20 -7.54
C LYS A 318 -19.46 8.97 -7.63
N ASP A 319 -20.11 9.67 -8.55
CA ASP A 319 -21.53 9.54 -8.83
C ASP A 319 -21.83 8.16 -9.44
N ASN A 320 -21.00 7.68 -10.38
CA ASN A 320 -21.13 6.33 -10.95
C ASN A 320 -21.05 5.23 -9.88
N LEU A 321 -20.06 5.31 -8.98
CA LEU A 321 -19.86 4.38 -7.87
C LEU A 321 -20.99 4.48 -6.87
N GLN A 322 -21.40 5.70 -6.50
CA GLN A 322 -22.48 5.92 -5.55
C GLN A 322 -23.77 5.29 -6.08
N SER A 323 -24.17 5.60 -7.31
CA SER A 323 -25.36 5.01 -7.93
C SER A 323 -25.25 3.49 -8.11
N ALA A 324 -24.06 2.98 -8.44
CA ALA A 324 -23.82 1.54 -8.53
C ALA A 324 -24.00 0.84 -7.18
N HIS A 325 -23.41 1.38 -6.11
CA HIS A 325 -23.55 0.83 -4.76
C HIS A 325 -24.97 0.98 -4.20
N GLU A 326 -25.67 2.07 -4.53
CA GLU A 326 -27.08 2.27 -4.19
C GLU A 326 -27.95 1.17 -4.82
N LEU A 327 -27.79 0.91 -6.12
CA LEU A 327 -28.48 -0.18 -6.81
C LEU A 327 -28.10 -1.54 -6.20
N GLU A 328 -26.81 -1.85 -6.08
CA GLU A 328 -26.30 -3.09 -5.50
C GLU A 328 -26.90 -3.35 -4.11
N SER A 329 -26.85 -2.35 -3.23
CA SER A 329 -27.37 -2.44 -1.86
C SER A 329 -28.87 -2.70 -1.82
N LYS A 330 -29.65 -2.07 -2.72
CA LYS A 330 -31.10 -2.30 -2.88
C LYS A 330 -31.40 -3.72 -3.34
N LEU A 331 -30.68 -4.22 -4.36
CA LEU A 331 -30.83 -5.59 -4.85
C LEU A 331 -30.49 -6.63 -3.75
N ILE A 332 -29.41 -6.41 -3.01
CA ILE A 332 -28.96 -7.28 -1.91
C ILE A 332 -29.96 -7.25 -0.75
N ALA A 333 -30.48 -6.09 -0.38
CA ALA A 333 -31.47 -5.95 0.70
C ALA A 333 -32.76 -6.70 0.37
N TYR A 334 -33.24 -6.60 -0.87
CA TYR A 334 -34.35 -7.43 -1.35
C TYR A 334 -34.00 -8.92 -1.25
N ALA A 335 -32.87 -9.33 -1.82
CA ALA A 335 -32.44 -10.73 -1.91
C ALA A 335 -32.39 -11.40 -0.52
N LEU A 336 -31.73 -10.74 0.43
CA LEU A 336 -31.62 -11.15 1.82
C LEU A 336 -32.96 -11.17 2.55
N SER A 337 -33.85 -10.27 2.14
CA SER A 337 -35.18 -10.15 2.73
C SER A 337 -36.11 -11.26 2.29
N GLY A 338 -36.09 -11.58 0.99
CA GLY A 338 -36.94 -12.57 0.35
C GLY A 338 -36.47 -14.01 0.51
N GLN A 339 -35.16 -14.28 0.65
CA GLN A 339 -34.66 -15.66 0.76
C GLN A 339 -35.23 -16.48 1.94
N LYS A 340 -35.80 -15.80 2.96
CA LYS A 340 -36.44 -16.43 4.12
C LYS A 340 -37.83 -16.96 3.79
N TYR A 341 -38.41 -16.57 2.66
CA TYR A 341 -39.78 -16.86 2.27
C TYR A 341 -39.82 -17.54 0.89
N ILE A 342 -40.92 -18.23 0.59
CA ILE A 342 -41.23 -18.69 -0.77
C ILE A 342 -41.95 -17.54 -1.47
N ALA A 343 -41.52 -17.14 -2.67
CA ALA A 343 -42.20 -16.10 -3.41
C ALA A 343 -43.62 -16.54 -3.84
N LYS A 344 -44.48 -15.58 -4.18
CA LYS A 344 -45.88 -15.82 -4.58
C LYS A 344 -46.01 -16.74 -5.81
N ASP A 345 -44.99 -16.78 -6.66
CA ASP A 345 -44.91 -17.69 -7.82
C ASP A 345 -44.38 -19.09 -7.45
N GLY A 346 -44.24 -19.39 -6.15
CA GLY A 346 -43.69 -20.64 -5.64
C GLY A 346 -42.16 -20.72 -5.74
N SER A 347 -41.48 -19.71 -6.29
CA SER A 347 -40.05 -19.75 -6.48
C SER A 347 -39.28 -19.55 -5.17
N ARG A 348 -38.15 -20.24 -5.07
CA ARG A 348 -37.17 -20.05 -4.00
C ARG A 348 -35.80 -19.83 -4.62
N MET A 349 -35.19 -18.71 -4.29
CA MET A 349 -33.87 -18.37 -4.82
C MET A 349 -32.79 -18.66 -3.78
N ARG A 350 -31.69 -19.25 -4.26
CA ARG A 350 -30.47 -19.43 -3.48
C ARG A 350 -29.50 -18.31 -3.82
N TRP A 351 -28.88 -17.68 -2.83
CA TRP A 351 -27.92 -16.60 -3.03
C TRP A 351 -26.54 -17.01 -2.52
N LEU A 352 -25.50 -16.80 -3.34
CA LEU A 352 -24.12 -17.22 -3.05
C LEU A 352 -23.36 -16.20 -2.21
N ASN A 353 -23.56 -14.91 -2.47
CA ASN A 353 -22.91 -13.83 -1.76
C ASN A 353 -23.95 -12.90 -1.13
N MET A 354 -23.80 -12.68 0.17
CA MET A 354 -24.83 -12.00 0.96
C MET A 354 -24.23 -11.28 2.16
N ARG A 355 -23.20 -10.48 1.89
CA ARG A 355 -22.78 -9.46 2.85
C ARG A 355 -23.70 -8.25 2.66
N ARG A 356 -24.30 -7.79 3.75
CA ARG A 356 -25.13 -6.57 3.74
C ARG A 356 -24.23 -5.38 3.49
N GLU A 357 -24.48 -4.62 2.42
CA GLU A 357 -23.97 -3.26 2.24
C GLU A 357 -24.81 -2.30 3.08
N ALA A 358 -24.77 -2.49 4.41
CA ALA A 358 -25.68 -1.82 5.34
C ALA A 358 -25.52 -0.30 5.32
N SER A 359 -24.28 0.20 5.21
CA SER A 359 -24.00 1.63 5.15
C SER A 359 -24.65 2.30 3.95
N THR A 360 -24.51 1.73 2.75
CA THR A 360 -25.05 2.32 1.52
C THR A 360 -26.57 2.16 1.45
N PHE A 361 -27.10 1.02 1.90
CA PHE A 361 -28.55 0.83 1.92
C PHE A 361 -29.24 1.88 2.81
N LEU A 362 -28.64 2.23 3.94
CA LEU A 362 -29.18 3.22 4.87
C LEU A 362 -29.09 4.67 4.37
N THR A 363 -28.34 4.95 3.29
CA THR A 363 -28.33 6.28 2.65
C THR A 363 -29.45 6.45 1.61
N LEU A 364 -30.13 5.38 1.22
CA LEU A 364 -31.26 5.45 0.29
C LEU A 364 -32.44 6.23 0.90
N PRO A 365 -33.35 6.79 0.10
CA PRO A 365 -34.62 7.32 0.60
C PRO A 365 -35.37 6.27 1.45
N ILE A 366 -36.01 6.69 2.54
CA ILE A 366 -36.71 5.77 3.45
C ILE A 366 -37.72 4.90 2.70
N ALA A 367 -38.48 5.48 1.76
CA ALA A 367 -39.43 4.75 0.93
C ALA A 367 -38.77 3.63 0.11
N ASP A 368 -37.56 3.83 -0.40
CA ASP A 368 -36.82 2.79 -1.12
C ASP A 368 -36.33 1.68 -0.20
N GLN A 369 -35.90 2.03 1.02
CA GLN A 369 -35.49 1.07 2.04
C GLN A 369 -36.66 0.17 2.44
N GLU A 370 -37.79 0.79 2.79
CA GLU A 370 -39.02 0.09 3.19
C GLU A 370 -39.54 -0.78 2.06
N LYS A 371 -39.62 -0.25 0.83
CA LYS A 371 -40.09 -1.01 -0.33
C LYS A 371 -39.24 -2.26 -0.58
N ALA A 372 -37.90 -2.15 -0.58
CA ALA A 372 -37.03 -3.29 -0.85
C ALA A 372 -37.19 -4.41 0.19
N ILE A 373 -37.43 -4.05 1.45
CA ILE A 373 -37.67 -5.02 2.53
C ILE A 373 -39.08 -5.61 2.42
N THR A 374 -40.10 -4.76 2.22
CA THR A 374 -41.52 -5.12 2.05
C THR A 374 -41.70 -6.10 0.91
N ASP A 375 -41.14 -5.81 -0.27
CA ASP A 375 -41.24 -6.70 -1.44
C ASP A 375 -40.65 -8.08 -1.12
N GLY A 376 -39.52 -8.11 -0.40
CA GLY A 376 -38.90 -9.35 0.05
C GLY A 376 -39.77 -10.15 1.03
N VAL A 377 -40.34 -9.52 2.07
CA VAL A 377 -41.11 -10.23 3.11
C VAL A 377 -42.51 -10.65 2.67
N THR A 378 -43.09 -9.94 1.70
CA THR A 378 -44.40 -10.24 1.11
C THR A 378 -44.33 -11.23 -0.05
N GLY A 379 -43.11 -11.67 -0.42
CA GLY A 379 -42.90 -12.70 -1.42
C GLY A 379 -43.10 -12.22 -2.85
N VAL A 380 -42.83 -10.95 -3.14
CA VAL A 380 -42.76 -10.50 -4.52
C VAL A 380 -41.70 -11.36 -5.26
N PRO A 381 -41.95 -11.84 -6.48
CA PRO A 381 -40.94 -12.56 -7.25
C PRO A 381 -39.79 -11.63 -7.64
N PHE A 382 -38.55 -12.05 -7.38
CA PHE A 382 -37.39 -11.22 -7.76
C PHE A 382 -37.21 -11.15 -9.28
N LEU A 383 -37.47 -12.25 -9.99
CA LEU A 383 -37.39 -12.33 -11.44
C LEU A 383 -38.79 -12.55 -12.02
N CYS A 384 -39.16 -11.79 -13.03
CA CYS A 384 -40.33 -12.07 -13.84
C CYS A 384 -40.07 -13.30 -14.71
N ARG A 385 -40.77 -14.39 -14.42
CA ARG A 385 -40.68 -15.65 -15.20
C ARG A 385 -41.66 -15.72 -16.37
N ALA A 386 -42.57 -14.76 -16.48
CA ALA A 386 -43.50 -14.70 -17.60
C ALA A 386 -42.76 -14.30 -18.89
N ALA A 387 -42.99 -15.06 -19.96
CA ALA A 387 -42.40 -14.78 -21.28
C ALA A 387 -42.91 -13.45 -21.88
N LYS A 388 -44.13 -13.06 -21.51
CA LYS A 388 -44.73 -11.74 -21.76
C LYS A 388 -45.45 -11.31 -20.49
N CYS A 389 -45.10 -10.16 -19.94
CA CYS A 389 -45.71 -9.61 -18.74
C CYS A 389 -46.35 -8.26 -19.05
N GLY A 390 -47.54 -8.02 -18.50
CA GLY A 390 -48.25 -6.75 -18.62
C GLY A 390 -47.72 -5.67 -17.67
N PRO A 391 -48.30 -4.46 -17.69
CA PRO A 391 -47.92 -3.36 -16.80
C PRO A 391 -48.14 -3.68 -15.32
N ASP A 392 -49.03 -4.62 -15.00
CA ASP A 392 -49.34 -5.04 -13.62
C ASP A 392 -48.38 -6.09 -13.05
N CYS A 393 -47.27 -6.36 -13.75
CA CYS A 393 -46.28 -7.32 -13.25
C CYS A 393 -45.60 -6.79 -12.00
N VAL A 394 -45.85 -7.46 -10.87
CA VAL A 394 -45.26 -7.09 -9.58
C VAL A 394 -43.80 -7.53 -9.43
N ALA A 395 -43.26 -8.31 -10.36
CA ALA A 395 -41.92 -8.86 -10.24
C ALA A 395 -40.85 -7.76 -10.23
N PHE A 396 -39.82 -7.96 -9.40
CA PHE A 396 -38.84 -6.92 -9.13
C PHE A 396 -37.90 -6.65 -10.33
N LEU A 397 -37.53 -7.68 -11.10
CA LEU A 397 -36.67 -7.56 -12.28
C LEU A 397 -37.23 -8.30 -13.49
N HIS A 398 -37.07 -7.69 -14.65
CA HIS A 398 -37.37 -8.26 -15.96
C HIS A 398 -36.06 -8.47 -16.72
N LEU A 399 -35.71 -9.73 -16.99
CA LEU A 399 -34.46 -10.07 -17.67
C LEU A 399 -34.68 -10.23 -19.17
N ASN A 400 -33.72 -9.78 -19.96
CA ASN A 400 -33.72 -9.99 -21.40
C ASN A 400 -32.78 -11.14 -21.75
N LYS A 401 -33.28 -12.11 -22.53
CA LYS A 401 -32.50 -13.25 -23.01
C LYS A 401 -31.23 -12.83 -23.75
N LYS A 402 -31.23 -11.67 -24.43
CA LYS A 402 -30.09 -11.13 -25.16
C LYS A 402 -28.94 -10.65 -24.26
N ASP A 403 -29.22 -10.34 -22.99
CA ASP A 403 -28.22 -9.89 -22.04
C ASP A 403 -27.42 -11.08 -21.44
N CYS A 404 -27.91 -12.30 -21.65
CA CYS A 404 -27.36 -13.51 -21.08
C CYS A 404 -26.03 -13.91 -21.72
N LYS A 405 -25.00 -14.17 -20.90
CA LYS A 405 -23.68 -14.64 -21.36
C LYS A 405 -23.12 -15.72 -20.43
N ILE A 406 -22.60 -16.80 -20.99
CA ILE A 406 -21.81 -17.76 -20.21
C ILE A 406 -20.43 -17.14 -19.95
N LEU A 407 -20.03 -17.13 -18.69
CA LEU A 407 -18.73 -16.61 -18.26
C LEU A 407 -17.66 -17.70 -18.34
N PRO A 408 -16.49 -17.42 -18.94
CA PRO A 408 -15.45 -18.43 -19.12
C PRO A 408 -14.66 -18.60 -17.82
N PHE A 409 -15.00 -19.64 -17.04
CA PHE A 409 -14.17 -20.10 -15.93
C PHE A 409 -13.33 -21.29 -16.38
N PRO A 410 -12.05 -21.36 -16.00
CA PRO A 410 -11.21 -22.52 -16.31
C PRO A 410 -11.78 -23.79 -15.65
N ILE A 411 -11.75 -24.89 -16.40
CA ILE A 411 -12.21 -26.21 -15.93
C ILE A 411 -11.26 -26.67 -14.81
N PRO A 412 -11.78 -27.13 -13.65
CA PRO A 412 -10.96 -27.49 -12.50
C PRO A 412 -10.01 -28.68 -12.77
N THR A 413 -8.82 -28.62 -12.17
CA THR A 413 -7.83 -29.71 -12.12
C THR A 413 -7.83 -30.51 -10.80
N GLN A 414 -8.54 -30.08 -9.75
CA GLN A 414 -8.63 -30.78 -8.45
C GLN A 414 -10.02 -30.61 -7.79
N SER A 415 -10.41 -31.56 -6.92
CA SER A 415 -11.82 -31.86 -6.56
C SER A 415 -12.24 -31.59 -5.10
N ASN A 416 -11.42 -30.95 -4.26
CA ASN A 416 -11.79 -30.69 -2.86
C ASN A 416 -12.50 -29.34 -2.69
N PHE A 417 -13.79 -29.28 -3.01
CA PHE A 417 -14.58 -28.06 -2.81
C PHE A 417 -15.71 -28.26 -1.80
N GLN A 418 -15.83 -27.31 -0.87
CA GLN A 418 -16.92 -27.25 0.09
C GLN A 418 -18.28 -27.17 -0.65
N ARG A 419 -19.22 -28.00 -0.19
CA ARG A 419 -20.60 -28.00 -0.67
C ARG A 419 -21.24 -26.65 -0.37
N PRO A 420 -22.05 -26.07 -1.28
CA PRO A 420 -22.77 -24.84 -0.98
C PRO A 420 -23.59 -24.99 0.31
N PRO A 421 -23.69 -23.93 1.14
CA PRO A 421 -24.49 -23.98 2.36
C PRO A 421 -25.94 -24.37 2.05
N GLN A 422 -26.51 -25.26 2.87
CA GLN A 422 -27.91 -25.66 2.74
C GLN A 422 -28.82 -24.49 3.12
N LEU A 423 -29.89 -24.28 2.35
CA LEU A 423 -30.86 -23.23 2.65
C LEU A 423 -31.75 -23.63 3.82
N LEU A 424 -31.84 -22.77 4.84
CA LEU A 424 -32.77 -22.94 5.97
C LEU A 424 -34.21 -23.06 5.49
N PRO A 425 -35.05 -23.91 6.13
CA PRO A 425 -36.47 -24.08 5.75
C PRO A 425 -37.19 -22.73 5.60
N PRO A 426 -38.01 -22.56 4.55
CA PRO A 426 -38.69 -21.29 4.31
C PRO A 426 -39.75 -21.01 5.38
N LYS A 427 -39.91 -19.72 5.72
CA LYS A 427 -41.00 -19.21 6.54
C LYS A 427 -42.23 -18.93 5.67
N LYS A 428 -43.41 -18.96 6.30
CA LYS A 428 -44.67 -18.52 5.67
C LYS A 428 -44.59 -17.02 5.36
N LEU A 429 -45.22 -16.64 4.24
CA LEU A 429 -45.32 -15.24 3.81
C LEU A 429 -46.04 -14.38 4.86
N LEU A 430 -45.58 -13.13 4.98
CA LEU A 430 -46.29 -12.13 5.76
C LEU A 430 -47.37 -11.49 4.88
N SER A 431 -48.62 -11.62 5.31
CA SER A 431 -49.79 -11.00 4.66
C SER A 431 -50.46 -9.93 5.52
N ASP A 432 -50.26 -9.98 6.83
CA ASP A 432 -50.80 -9.04 7.80
C ASP A 432 -49.99 -7.71 7.77
N PRO A 433 -50.62 -6.57 7.43
CA PRO A 433 -49.95 -5.27 7.35
C PRO A 433 -49.13 -4.92 8.59
N HIS A 434 -49.67 -5.19 9.79
CA HIS A 434 -48.99 -4.85 11.03
C HIS A 434 -47.71 -5.69 11.25
N LYS A 435 -47.73 -6.96 10.83
CA LYS A 435 -46.54 -7.83 10.88
C LYS A 435 -45.51 -7.44 9.84
N ILE A 436 -45.94 -6.96 8.67
CA ILE A 436 -45.05 -6.46 7.62
C ILE A 436 -44.33 -5.20 8.13
N GLU A 437 -45.08 -4.21 8.63
CA GLU A 437 -44.53 -2.97 9.20
C GLU A 437 -43.51 -3.27 10.31
N LYS A 438 -43.85 -4.18 11.23
CA LYS A 438 -42.96 -4.59 12.31
C LYS A 438 -41.67 -5.25 11.80
N GLU A 439 -41.75 -6.19 10.84
CA GLU A 439 -40.57 -6.85 10.28
C GLU A 439 -39.67 -5.87 9.49
N VAL A 440 -40.27 -4.88 8.81
CA VAL A 440 -39.53 -3.80 8.14
C VAL A 440 -38.77 -2.95 9.17
N ALA A 441 -39.46 -2.47 10.21
CA ALA A 441 -38.86 -1.68 11.28
C ALA A 441 -37.74 -2.45 12.00
N ASP A 442 -37.97 -3.72 12.33
CA ASP A 442 -36.99 -4.58 12.99
C ASP A 442 -35.74 -4.78 12.12
N ARG A 443 -35.88 -4.90 10.80
CA ARG A 443 -34.74 -5.03 9.88
C ARG A 443 -33.96 -3.76 9.70
N ILE A 444 -34.63 -2.61 9.59
CA ILE A 444 -33.97 -1.31 9.54
C ILE A 444 -33.20 -1.08 10.85
N LYS A 445 -33.81 -1.40 11.99
CA LYS A 445 -33.15 -1.36 13.30
C LYS A 445 -31.91 -2.24 13.33
N GLN A 446 -32.01 -3.50 12.89
CA GLN A 446 -30.85 -4.41 12.80
C GLN A 446 -29.73 -3.89 11.90
N LEU A 447 -30.08 -3.26 10.77
CA LEU A 447 -29.11 -2.65 9.86
C LEU A 447 -28.40 -1.47 10.52
N ARG A 448 -29.13 -0.59 11.21
CA ARG A 448 -28.56 0.54 11.97
C ARG A 448 -27.64 0.06 13.09
N THR A 449 -28.10 -0.88 13.91
CA THR A 449 -27.26 -1.47 14.98
C THR A 449 -25.98 -2.08 14.43
N ARG A 450 -26.03 -2.73 13.26
CA ARG A 450 -24.85 -3.26 12.60
C ARG A 450 -23.93 -2.14 12.09
N GLN A 451 -24.48 -1.09 11.48
CA GLN A 451 -23.71 0.07 11.04
C GLN A 451 -23.01 0.74 12.24
N ASP A 452 -23.72 0.93 13.34
CA ASP A 452 -23.18 1.51 14.58
C ASP A 452 -22.08 0.61 15.17
N TYR A 453 -22.27 -0.70 15.13
CA TYR A 453 -21.23 -1.67 15.52
C TYR A 453 -20.00 -1.59 14.61
N GLU A 454 -20.19 -1.52 13.29
CA GLU A 454 -19.08 -1.41 12.33
C GLU A 454 -18.36 -0.05 12.46
N ALA A 455 -19.10 1.03 12.75
CA ALA A 455 -18.57 2.37 13.01
C ALA A 455 -17.84 2.48 14.36
N SER A 456 -18.22 1.68 15.37
CA SER A 456 -17.55 1.63 16.68
C SER A 456 -16.46 0.56 16.77
N ARG A 457 -16.24 -0.20 15.69
CA ARG A 457 -15.23 -1.25 15.64
C ARG A 457 -13.84 -0.64 15.68
N LYS A 458 -13.12 -0.92 16.77
CA LYS A 458 -11.72 -0.53 16.95
C LYS A 458 -10.87 -1.02 15.77
N ALA A 459 -10.04 -0.11 15.26
CA ALA A 459 -9.08 -0.36 14.19
C ALA A 459 -7.67 -0.03 14.69
N CYS A 460 -6.66 -0.26 13.86
CA CYS A 460 -5.33 0.25 14.13
C CYS A 460 -4.61 0.67 12.85
N VAL A 461 -3.61 1.51 13.02
CA VAL A 461 -2.54 1.71 12.04
C VAL A 461 -1.31 0.98 12.55
N TYR A 462 -0.72 0.13 11.73
CA TYR A 462 0.51 -0.58 12.05
C TYR A 462 1.64 -0.07 11.17
N ILE A 463 2.85 -0.22 11.69
CA ILE A 463 4.09 0.17 11.05
C ILE A 463 4.96 -1.05 10.99
N ALA A 464 5.50 -1.34 9.80
CA ALA A 464 6.40 -2.45 9.58
C ALA A 464 7.70 -1.98 8.92
N LEU A 465 8.81 -2.56 9.32
CA LEU A 465 10.07 -2.47 8.60
C LEU A 465 10.17 -3.64 7.62
N MET A 466 10.64 -3.34 6.41
CA MET A 466 10.75 -4.25 5.29
C MET A 466 12.21 -4.44 4.87
N PRO A 467 13.10 -4.98 5.72
CA PRO A 467 14.51 -5.14 5.37
C PRO A 467 14.71 -6.19 4.27
N LEU A 468 15.82 -6.08 3.54
CA LEU A 468 16.24 -7.15 2.63
C LEU A 468 16.57 -8.40 3.44
N THR A 469 16.21 -9.58 2.93
CA THR A 469 16.50 -10.86 3.62
C THR A 469 17.99 -11.02 3.94
N GLU A 470 18.87 -10.50 3.08
CA GLU A 470 20.33 -10.53 3.28
C GLU A 470 20.80 -9.62 4.43
N GLN A 471 20.15 -8.46 4.61
CA GLN A 471 20.44 -7.52 5.71
C GLN A 471 19.88 -8.01 7.04
N TYR A 472 18.74 -8.72 7.00
CA TYR A 472 18.12 -9.32 8.17
C TYR A 472 18.93 -10.52 8.70
N GLY A 473 19.52 -11.30 7.78
CA GLY A 473 20.40 -12.40 8.13
C GLY A 473 19.69 -13.49 8.94
N GLN A 474 20.32 -13.91 10.04
CA GLN A 474 19.78 -14.88 11.01
C GLN A 474 19.29 -14.23 12.31
N LEU A 475 19.23 -12.90 12.37
CA LEU A 475 18.77 -12.19 13.57
C LEU A 475 17.29 -12.47 13.81
N SER A 476 16.92 -12.59 15.08
CA SER A 476 15.51 -12.54 15.45
C SER A 476 14.94 -11.13 15.18
N PRO A 477 13.61 -10.99 15.06
CA PRO A 477 12.99 -9.69 14.76
C PRO A 477 13.34 -8.62 15.81
N THR A 478 13.39 -9.03 17.08
CA THR A 478 13.72 -8.17 18.21
C THR A 478 15.20 -7.78 18.22
N GLU A 479 16.11 -8.71 17.93
CA GLU A 479 17.54 -8.40 17.82
C GLU A 479 17.82 -7.45 16.67
N TYR A 480 17.18 -7.66 15.52
CA TYR A 480 17.30 -6.76 14.38
C TYR A 480 16.85 -5.34 14.76
N CYS A 481 15.66 -5.19 15.35
CA CYS A 481 15.15 -3.88 15.76
C CYS A 481 16.01 -3.23 16.87
N ARG A 482 16.53 -4.03 17.80
CA ARG A 482 17.44 -3.55 18.85
C ARG A 482 18.73 -3.02 18.24
N HIS A 483 19.33 -3.76 17.32
CA HIS A 483 20.52 -3.33 16.59
C HIS A 483 20.29 -1.99 15.88
N LEU A 484 19.13 -1.80 15.22
CA LEU A 484 18.80 -0.51 14.60
C LEU A 484 18.74 0.63 15.61
N ASN A 485 18.17 0.39 16.78
CA ASN A 485 18.06 1.38 17.85
C ASN A 485 19.40 1.70 18.53
N GLU A 486 20.31 0.73 18.63
CA GLU A 486 21.63 0.89 19.25
C GLU A 486 22.65 1.56 18.32
N THR A 487 22.34 1.65 17.02
CA THR A 487 23.24 2.21 16.01
C THR A 487 22.58 3.31 15.15
N PRO A 488 21.94 4.33 15.77
CA PRO A 488 21.18 5.36 15.04
C PRO A 488 22.03 6.18 14.05
N GLN A 489 23.34 6.30 14.32
CA GLN A 489 24.32 7.04 13.53
C GLN A 489 24.72 6.34 12.21
N VAL A 490 24.39 5.06 12.03
CA VAL A 490 24.75 4.30 10.83
C VAL A 490 23.95 4.81 9.62
N ASP A 491 24.64 5.23 8.55
CA ASP A 491 24.03 5.87 7.38
C ASP A 491 23.34 4.90 6.40
N GLU A 492 22.47 4.05 6.91
CA GLU A 492 21.76 3.02 6.15
C GLU A 492 20.30 3.38 5.88
N THR A 493 19.75 2.86 4.79
CA THR A 493 18.34 3.06 4.42
C THR A 493 17.56 1.76 4.51
N ILE A 494 16.43 1.81 5.20
CA ILE A 494 15.51 0.68 5.38
C ILE A 494 14.15 1.09 4.83
N GLN A 495 13.43 0.14 4.22
CA GLN A 495 12.09 0.41 3.75
C GLN A 495 11.07 0.26 4.88
N GLY A 496 10.19 1.24 5.05
CA GLY A 496 9.09 1.24 5.99
C GLY A 496 7.75 1.13 5.28
N TYR A 497 6.85 0.33 5.83
CA TYR A 497 5.47 0.19 5.37
C TYR A 497 4.51 0.65 6.46
N ILE A 498 3.55 1.48 6.08
CA ILE A 498 2.47 1.92 6.97
C ILE A 498 1.17 1.37 6.40
N GLY A 499 0.40 0.68 7.23
CA GLY A 499 -0.87 0.11 6.82
C GLY A 499 -1.91 0.19 7.92
N LYS A 500 -3.17 0.03 7.55
CA LYS A 500 -4.30 -0.06 8.49
C LYS A 500 -4.84 -1.48 8.58
N ASN A 501 -5.40 -1.80 9.75
CA ASN A 501 -6.16 -3.01 9.97
C ASN A 501 -7.52 -2.66 10.61
N ARG A 502 -8.59 -3.32 10.16
CA ARG A 502 -9.94 -3.19 10.74
C ARG A 502 -10.08 -3.98 12.05
N GLN A 503 -8.98 -4.46 12.59
CA GLN A 503 -8.88 -5.15 13.87
C GLN A 503 -7.72 -4.53 14.63
N PRO A 504 -7.73 -4.57 15.97
CA PRO A 504 -6.62 -4.08 16.78
C PRO A 504 -5.38 -5.01 16.72
N SER A 505 -5.39 -6.06 15.89
CA SER A 505 -4.43 -7.17 15.87
C SER A 505 -3.10 -6.89 15.15
N GLY A 506 -2.74 -5.62 14.93
CA GLY A 506 -1.49 -5.26 14.24
C GLY A 506 -1.58 -5.45 12.72
N VAL A 507 -0.52 -5.99 12.10
CA VAL A 507 -0.43 -6.22 10.64
C VAL A 507 -1.63 -7.02 10.13
N SER A 508 -2.16 -6.62 8.97
CA SER A 508 -3.35 -7.25 8.39
C SER A 508 -3.09 -8.67 7.86
N ASP A 509 -3.92 -9.63 8.27
CA ASP A 509 -3.92 -11.02 7.77
C ASP A 509 -4.13 -11.13 6.25
N VAL A 510 -4.59 -10.07 5.58
CA VAL A 510 -4.71 -10.05 4.10
C VAL A 510 -3.34 -10.27 3.45
N HIS A 511 -2.26 -9.80 4.09
CA HIS A 511 -0.90 -9.98 3.60
C HIS A 511 -0.43 -11.44 3.63
N THR A 512 -0.96 -12.26 4.55
CA THR A 512 -0.62 -13.69 4.67
C THR A 512 -1.60 -14.57 3.91
N ARG A 513 -2.91 -14.26 3.94
CA ARG A 513 -3.95 -15.01 3.22
C ARG A 513 -3.92 -14.83 1.71
N THR A 514 -3.57 -13.62 1.25
CA THR A 514 -3.52 -13.28 -0.18
C THR A 514 -2.22 -12.55 -0.52
N PRO A 515 -1.05 -13.21 -0.35
CA PRO A 515 0.24 -12.53 -0.44
C PRO A 515 0.47 -11.92 -1.82
N HIS A 516 0.01 -12.59 -2.88
CA HIS A 516 0.12 -12.14 -4.27
C HIS A 516 -0.73 -10.91 -4.62
N LEU A 517 -1.59 -10.40 -3.72
CA LEU A 517 -2.41 -9.20 -3.96
C LEU A 517 -1.86 -7.94 -3.30
N THR A 518 -0.98 -8.08 -2.30
CA THR A 518 -0.48 -6.95 -1.52
C THR A 518 1.00 -6.73 -1.76
N ASN A 519 1.48 -5.48 -1.75
CA ASN A 519 2.91 -5.22 -1.95
C ASN A 519 3.78 -5.89 -0.87
N PRO A 520 3.45 -5.83 0.43
CA PRO A 520 4.23 -6.53 1.46
C PRO A 520 4.18 -8.04 1.29
N GLY A 521 2.98 -8.59 1.05
CA GLY A 521 2.79 -10.03 0.83
C GLY A 521 3.62 -10.56 -0.35
N LYS A 522 3.64 -9.84 -1.48
CA LYS A 522 4.48 -10.18 -2.65
C LYS A 522 5.96 -10.21 -2.29
N ALA A 523 6.45 -9.19 -1.59
CA ALA A 523 7.87 -9.09 -1.26
C ALA A 523 8.35 -10.24 -0.35
N ILE A 524 7.50 -10.70 0.55
CA ILE A 524 7.75 -11.83 1.45
C ILE A 524 7.62 -13.15 0.69
N PHE A 525 6.57 -13.30 -0.12
CA PHE A 525 6.34 -14.49 -0.95
C PHE A 525 7.50 -14.74 -1.93
N ASP A 526 8.01 -13.68 -2.54
CA ASP A 526 9.19 -13.74 -3.41
C ASP A 526 10.51 -13.97 -2.64
N GLY A 527 10.46 -13.96 -1.30
CA GLY A 527 11.61 -14.13 -0.40
C GLY A 527 12.62 -12.99 -0.46
N SER A 528 12.24 -11.85 -1.06
CA SER A 528 13.12 -10.70 -1.26
C SER A 528 13.32 -9.87 0.01
N ARG A 529 12.32 -9.86 0.89
CA ARG A 529 12.28 -9.06 2.11
C ARG A 529 11.61 -9.82 3.24
N LYS A 530 11.95 -9.42 4.46
CA LYS A 530 11.18 -9.74 5.67
C LYS A 530 10.20 -8.61 5.95
N CYS A 531 9.20 -8.87 6.78
CA CYS A 531 8.25 -7.86 7.26
C CYS A 531 8.16 -7.96 8.77
N ILE A 532 8.61 -6.91 9.44
CA ILE A 532 8.70 -6.86 10.91
C ILE A 532 7.78 -5.74 11.36
N GLN A 533 6.67 -6.08 12.02
CA GLN A 533 5.88 -5.09 12.73
C GLN A 533 6.75 -4.44 13.81
N VAL A 534 6.72 -3.11 13.92
CA VAL A 534 7.49 -2.34 14.91
C VAL A 534 6.66 -1.35 15.70
N GLY A 535 5.38 -1.19 15.34
CA GLY A 535 4.45 -0.36 16.09
C GLY A 535 3.01 -0.61 15.69
N VAL A 536 2.11 -0.49 16.67
CA VAL A 536 0.67 -0.54 16.50
C VAL A 536 0.05 0.67 17.19
N ILE A 537 -0.76 1.41 16.45
CA ILE A 537 -1.43 2.62 16.92
C ILE A 537 -2.94 2.36 16.91
N PRO A 538 -3.55 2.07 18.07
CA PRO A 538 -4.99 1.83 18.17
C PRO A 538 -5.81 3.06 17.78
N ARG A 539 -6.96 2.82 17.15
CA ARG A 539 -7.93 3.84 16.74
C ARG A 539 -9.33 3.44 17.11
N VAL A 540 -10.14 4.46 17.42
CA VAL A 540 -11.52 4.28 17.87
C VAL A 540 -12.40 3.65 16.79
N ASN A 541 -12.10 3.91 15.52
CA ASN A 541 -12.81 3.34 14.38
C ASN A 541 -11.93 3.30 13.12
N VAL A 542 -12.48 2.73 12.04
CA VAL A 542 -11.81 2.59 10.74
C VAL A 542 -11.48 3.95 10.12
N ASP A 543 -12.39 4.93 10.16
CA ASP A 543 -12.17 6.24 9.53
C ASP A 543 -10.98 6.98 10.14
N GLU A 544 -10.86 6.98 11.46
CA GLU A 544 -9.71 7.55 12.17
C GLU A 544 -8.40 6.81 11.88
N ALA A 545 -8.46 5.49 11.61
CA ALA A 545 -7.30 4.75 11.12
C ALA A 545 -6.93 5.12 9.67
N GLU A 546 -7.91 5.37 8.79
CA GLU A 546 -7.63 5.81 7.42
C GLU A 546 -7.00 7.21 7.37
N LYS A 547 -7.53 8.15 8.16
CA LYS A 547 -6.96 9.50 8.29
C LYS A 547 -5.53 9.44 8.79
N LEU A 548 -5.28 8.69 9.88
CA LEU A 548 -3.94 8.55 10.43
C LEU A 548 -2.97 7.90 9.43
N GLU A 549 -3.39 6.83 8.74
CA GLU A 549 -2.58 6.18 7.69
C GLU A 549 -2.18 7.20 6.61
N ALA A 550 -3.13 8.01 6.12
CA ALA A 550 -2.86 9.03 5.11
C ALA A 550 -1.86 10.08 5.60
N LEU A 551 -2.03 10.60 6.83
CA LEU A 551 -1.12 11.56 7.46
C LEU A 551 0.30 10.99 7.60
N LEU A 552 0.44 9.79 8.18
CA LEU A 552 1.75 9.17 8.37
C LEU A 552 2.45 8.83 7.05
N LEU A 553 1.69 8.49 6.01
CA LEU A 553 2.26 8.28 4.68
C LEU A 553 2.76 9.58 4.06
N VAL A 554 1.96 10.65 4.09
CA VAL A 554 2.38 11.97 3.60
C VAL A 554 3.66 12.41 4.30
N HIS A 555 3.71 12.22 5.61
CA HIS A 555 4.91 12.44 6.41
C HIS A 555 6.10 11.67 5.84
N LEU A 556 5.98 10.34 5.79
CA LEU A 556 7.06 9.45 5.37
C LEU A 556 7.57 9.81 3.97
N PHE A 557 6.67 10.13 3.04
CA PHE A 557 7.06 10.54 1.69
C PHE A 557 7.78 11.88 1.65
N LEU A 558 7.32 12.89 2.40
CA LEU A 558 7.99 14.20 2.44
C LEU A 558 9.36 14.08 3.11
N GLN A 559 9.43 13.41 4.26
CA GLN A 559 10.68 13.16 4.97
C GLN A 559 11.69 12.43 4.09
N ALA A 560 11.24 11.46 3.29
CA ALA A 560 12.14 10.70 2.42
C ALA A 560 12.80 11.55 1.31
N ARG A 561 12.32 12.77 1.06
CA ARG A 561 12.92 13.68 0.07
C ARG A 561 14.03 14.54 0.67
N VAL A 562 13.99 14.72 1.99
CA VAL A 562 14.90 15.58 2.74
C VAL A 562 16.21 14.86 3.03
N ARG A 563 17.35 15.54 2.85
CA ARG A 563 18.68 15.07 3.20
C ARG A 563 18.77 14.83 4.71
N ARG A 564 19.32 13.70 5.10
CA ARG A 564 19.48 13.30 6.49
C ARG A 564 20.67 12.36 6.63
N GLN A 565 21.39 12.49 7.74
CA GLN A 565 22.47 11.58 8.15
C GLN A 565 21.93 10.51 9.10
N GLY A 566 22.60 9.36 9.13
CA GLY A 566 22.25 8.24 10.00
C GLY A 566 21.14 7.38 9.41
N ARG A 567 20.43 6.63 10.25
CA ARG A 567 19.44 5.67 9.78
C ARG A 567 18.25 6.37 9.12
N LYS A 568 17.92 5.91 7.91
CA LYS A 568 16.92 6.47 6.99
C LYS A 568 15.79 5.48 6.76
N VAL A 569 14.56 5.99 6.67
CA VAL A 569 13.38 5.19 6.31
C VAL A 569 12.83 5.66 4.97
N ASP A 570 12.69 4.74 4.03
CA ASP A 570 12.07 4.98 2.72
C ASP A 570 10.68 4.36 2.65
N PRO A 571 9.70 5.02 2.02
CA PRO A 571 8.37 4.47 1.85
C PRO A 571 8.40 3.22 0.96
N PHE A 572 7.89 2.12 1.50
CA PHE A 572 7.54 0.92 0.73
C PHE A 572 6.16 1.06 0.08
N ASN A 573 5.27 1.83 0.70
CA ASN A 573 3.99 2.21 0.14
C ASN A 573 4.19 2.93 -1.21
N LYS A 574 3.24 2.73 -2.13
CA LYS A 574 3.28 3.37 -3.46
C LYS A 574 2.27 4.50 -3.61
N GLN A 575 1.28 4.54 -2.74
CA GLN A 575 0.10 5.40 -2.84
C GLN A 575 -0.42 5.73 -1.44
N ILE A 576 -1.19 6.81 -1.34
CA ILE A 576 -2.01 7.15 -0.17
C ILE A 576 -3.49 7.05 -0.57
N SER A 577 -4.40 7.03 0.40
CA SER A 577 -5.83 7.22 0.11
C SER A 577 -6.14 8.70 -0.08
N PRO A 578 -6.46 9.18 -1.30
CA PRO A 578 -6.76 10.59 -1.53
C PRO A 578 -8.00 11.05 -0.75
N ALA A 579 -9.02 10.18 -0.66
CA ALA A 579 -10.24 10.47 0.07
C ALA A 579 -10.00 10.61 1.57
N ALA A 580 -9.11 9.81 2.17
CA ALA A 580 -8.80 9.92 3.59
C ALA A 580 -8.04 11.22 3.89
N TRP A 581 -7.07 11.60 3.05
CA TRP A 581 -6.37 12.89 3.17
C TRP A 581 -7.33 14.07 3.16
N LEU A 582 -8.30 14.08 2.23
CA LEU A 582 -9.28 15.17 2.14
C LEU A 582 -10.18 15.29 3.38
N ARG A 583 -10.37 14.21 4.15
CA ARG A 583 -11.14 14.21 5.40
C ARG A 583 -10.34 14.66 6.63
N CYS A 584 -9.02 14.82 6.53
CA CYS A 584 -8.19 15.34 7.62
C CYS A 584 -8.41 16.85 7.81
N SER A 585 -8.24 17.32 9.05
CA SER A 585 -8.33 18.76 9.36
C SER A 585 -7.17 19.54 8.75
N LYS A 586 -7.32 20.86 8.61
CA LYS A 586 -6.27 21.72 8.07
C LYS A 586 -5.03 21.71 8.96
N GLU A 587 -5.24 21.66 10.28
CA GLU A 587 -4.21 21.62 11.30
C GLU A 587 -3.40 20.32 11.20
N GLU A 588 -4.08 19.17 11.11
CA GLU A 588 -3.42 17.86 10.96
C GLU A 588 -2.55 17.79 9.70
N LYS A 589 -3.07 18.30 8.57
CA LYS A 589 -2.33 18.35 7.31
C LYS A 589 -1.09 19.23 7.42
N GLN A 590 -1.22 20.38 8.08
CA GLN A 590 -0.11 21.32 8.25
C GLN A 590 0.98 20.74 9.15
N GLU A 591 0.63 20.18 10.31
CA GLU A 591 1.57 19.56 11.25
C GLU A 591 2.44 18.48 10.60
N VAL A 592 1.81 17.58 9.84
CA VAL A 592 2.51 16.49 9.14
C VAL A 592 3.43 17.00 8.03
N VAL A 593 3.00 18.02 7.28
CA VAL A 593 3.83 18.63 6.24
C VAL A 593 5.04 19.34 6.86
N GLU A 594 4.84 20.07 7.96
CA GLU A 594 5.90 20.74 8.71
C GLU A 594 6.97 19.74 9.16
N LEU A 595 6.55 18.63 9.79
CA LEU A 595 7.47 17.59 10.24
C LEU A 595 8.23 16.92 9.08
N GLY A 596 7.53 16.62 7.98
CA GLY A 596 8.13 16.00 6.80
C GLY A 596 9.18 16.88 6.14
N LEU A 597 8.88 18.18 5.96
CA LEU A 597 9.81 19.14 5.34
C LEU A 597 11.01 19.48 6.24
N ALA A 598 10.84 19.45 7.56
CA ALA A 598 11.93 19.57 8.51
C ALA A 598 12.85 18.33 8.55
N GLY A 599 12.50 17.25 7.83
CA GLY A 599 13.29 16.03 7.78
C GLY A 599 13.10 15.11 8.99
N VAL A 600 12.09 15.37 9.82
CA VAL A 600 11.80 14.58 11.02
C VAL A 600 11.25 13.21 10.63
N SER A 601 11.92 12.15 11.07
CA SER A 601 11.53 10.76 10.82
C SER A 601 10.19 10.39 11.47
N PRO A 602 9.25 9.73 10.77
CA PRO A 602 8.06 9.11 11.38
C PRO A 602 8.41 8.05 12.41
N ILE A 603 9.53 7.35 12.20
CA ILE A 603 10.05 6.31 13.09
C ILE A 603 11.41 6.81 13.61
N THR A 604 11.58 6.88 14.93
CA THR A 604 12.87 7.24 15.54
C THR A 604 13.70 6.00 15.86
N PHE A 605 15.03 6.15 15.73
CA PHE A 605 16.02 5.18 16.17
C PHE A 605 16.84 5.83 17.29
N GLY A 606 17.14 5.09 18.36
CA GLY A 606 17.85 5.62 19.53
C GLY A 606 16.95 6.33 20.55
N THR A 607 17.56 7.12 21.44
CA THR A 607 16.92 7.71 22.63
C THR A 607 16.37 9.13 22.44
N GLU A 608 16.54 9.73 21.26
CA GLU A 608 16.03 11.07 21.00
C GLU A 608 14.49 11.11 21.02
N LYS A 609 13.95 11.90 21.96
CA LYS A 609 12.53 12.20 22.10
C LYS A 609 12.23 13.62 21.61
N PRO A 610 11.85 13.84 20.34
CA PRO A 610 11.15 15.06 19.98
C PRO A 610 9.77 15.09 20.65
N ARG A 611 9.41 16.23 21.23
CA ARG A 611 8.08 16.53 21.78
C ARG A 611 7.28 17.27 20.71
N MET A 612 6.68 16.56 19.76
CA MET A 612 5.56 17.11 18.99
C MET A 612 4.38 16.16 19.08
N LYS A 613 3.19 16.72 19.33
CA LYS A 613 1.95 15.94 19.47
C LYS A 613 1.16 16.10 18.18
N MET A 614 1.14 15.06 17.35
CA MET A 614 0.02 14.86 16.41
C MET A 614 -1.14 14.29 17.24
N LYS A 615 -2.36 14.80 17.06
CA LYS A 615 -3.51 14.46 17.93
C LYS A 615 -3.64 12.95 18.12
N GLY A 616 -3.51 12.49 19.37
CA GLY A 616 -3.63 11.06 19.73
C GLY A 616 -2.47 10.15 19.27
N VAL A 617 -1.29 10.69 18.93
CA VAL A 617 -0.06 9.93 18.64
C VAL A 617 1.12 10.53 19.41
N LYS A 618 1.88 9.69 20.12
CA LYS A 618 3.20 10.07 20.63
C LYS A 618 4.17 10.03 19.46
N TYR A 619 4.72 11.18 19.11
CA TYR A 619 5.52 11.36 17.90
C TYR A 619 6.91 11.92 18.26
N PRO A 620 8.01 11.49 17.60
CA PRO A 620 8.09 10.43 16.60
C PRO A 620 7.77 9.06 17.17
N ILE A 621 7.45 8.11 16.30
CA ILE A 621 7.00 6.79 16.72
C ILE A 621 8.24 5.99 17.12
N VAL A 622 8.33 5.68 18.41
CA VAL A 622 9.41 4.87 18.98
C VAL A 622 9.10 3.40 18.71
N ILE A 623 10.09 2.64 18.24
CA ILE A 623 9.97 1.19 18.08
C ILE A 623 9.71 0.58 19.46
N ASN A 624 8.52 0.00 19.62
CA ASN A 624 8.15 -0.69 20.84
C ASN A 624 8.52 -2.17 20.71
N MET A 625 9.51 -2.62 21.49
CA MET A 625 9.97 -4.02 21.44
C MET A 625 8.87 -5.03 21.79
N ALA A 626 7.84 -4.63 22.54
CA ALA A 626 6.68 -5.47 22.82
C ALA A 626 5.77 -5.67 21.59
N ASP A 627 5.81 -4.76 20.63
CA ASP A 627 5.02 -4.83 19.38
C ASP A 627 5.80 -5.51 18.24
N VAL A 628 7.07 -5.88 18.48
CA VAL A 628 7.95 -6.45 17.46
C VAL A 628 7.53 -7.88 17.13
N LYS A 629 7.06 -8.07 15.89
CA LYS A 629 6.64 -9.38 15.38
C LYS A 629 6.98 -9.52 13.91
N GLU A 630 7.63 -10.62 13.53
CA GLU A 630 7.80 -10.97 12.12
C GLU A 630 6.52 -11.58 11.57
N MET A 631 6.10 -11.09 10.40
CA MET A 631 5.03 -11.70 9.64
C MET A 631 5.58 -12.85 8.81
N VAL A 632 5.07 -14.05 9.06
CA VAL A 632 5.45 -15.28 8.38
C VAL A 632 4.26 -15.74 7.52
N LEU A 633 4.53 -16.20 6.30
CA LEU A 633 3.51 -16.83 5.47
C LEU A 633 3.25 -18.25 5.97
N PRO A 634 1.99 -18.72 6.00
CA PRO A 634 1.69 -20.09 6.41
C PRO A 634 2.47 -21.07 5.53
N THR A 635 3.09 -22.07 6.16
CA THR A 635 3.73 -23.19 5.47
C THR A 635 2.65 -24.14 4.95
N GLN A 636 2.84 -24.74 3.77
CA GLN A 636 1.86 -25.63 3.13
C GLN A 636 1.35 -26.78 4.01
N GLU A 637 2.06 -27.15 5.08
CA GLU A 637 1.66 -28.19 6.04
C GLU A 637 0.53 -27.74 7.00
N GLU A 638 0.29 -26.44 7.18
CA GLU A 638 -0.77 -25.95 8.09
C GLU A 638 -2.15 -25.86 7.42
N ASP A 639 -2.21 -25.90 6.08
CA ASP A 639 -3.48 -25.89 5.32
C ASP A 639 -4.12 -27.28 5.20
N GLU A 640 -3.40 -28.36 5.54
CA GLU A 640 -3.95 -29.74 5.51
C GLU A 640 -4.62 -30.16 6.83
N THR A 641 -4.57 -29.33 7.88
CA THR A 641 -5.11 -29.64 9.21
C THR A 641 -6.27 -28.74 9.69
N ASN A 642 -6.82 -27.86 8.84
CA ASN A 642 -7.99 -27.04 9.17
C ASN A 642 -9.15 -27.14 8.17
#